data_AF-A0A8S1H6P1-F1
#
_entry.id   AF-A0A8S1H6P1-F1
#
_cell.length_a   1.000
_cell.length_b   1.000
_cell.length_c   1.000
_cell.angle_alpha   90.00
_cell.angle_beta   90.00
_cell.angle_gamma   90.00
#
_symmetry.space_group_name_H-M   'P 1'
#
loop_
_entity.id
_entity.type
_entity.pdbx_description
1 polymer ?
#
loop_
_entity_poly.entity_id
_entity_poly.type
_entity_poly.pdbx_seq_one_letter_code
_entity_poly.pdbx_strand_id
1 'polypeptide(L)'
;MRVDLHQLFNVNITLCEFFNVDLDERGYYQIRLVPKQTPDFLALDIVSTSGQPASTLNESNNSAQSKASSSSELLPASVLHPNIGISRTVEVTYVDEKFIIDDAFTISAQVNATVDLSVPVELNVDFELWFMDRYRPPRMDLFELQSRRTIQITLDPTRICSAARPIYFDCTDVAAITVAIHSAMISILPRRRKPPPDSALSPKLRNYHSSACRALLSATESIQQFISRHSRLLSTPICFENVEVEAEMGSLRERLECSERPWATLEAECVSLSSRLTTVFSQMLQLFAKCEPLKDFLFVEYDKWRRGLLGEAFFYLERTKDEVLLPRHLNTHDLLSLVTKGKYLSRLPRFPLFCAATDCPAESCPVVFEERFAKPLNVSSVLERLTLDGSNCTNNSAQSSASRTCNQRMASPTLGDRIRGEATRSLRLIKSRRKSADCSQSMAVRRKQVRPRTTTIAACEGLLRRTEGGDGQSTFTVGSESARSAREKPNDSSGENVPDDLLTRSNSASALPTSPADEDVVSVPSPSASVTSPLLLNEAHPKDLQTAVEFVREREAMKQRLRLQGGYEGCLYSESAVTLVMPLRCCPLTTSSLSKAPPKTATHLIVFVHGLEGSHEDLSPYRWALRQAAFAYEFCEEKEKHARKEPVEKFELAYLMSRANQSETWADITSMAHNLLNEVCEFCEEHGNRVKRISFVAHSLGGVIVRSAVGLATAAGMPWLLPILHTLMTINTPHLGLAYVGRHVHWGVQLVQWWKRSRSMEQLALRDALNFNESFLFSLSANQSFGNFRHILLIGTPNDLFVPAHSALIEPSKSSSRDPSALGSAYREMMNNVLSNINSSAKTETFIRYTTFHKVATAHSNRLTGRAAHIAAVEDAIFIEKLLSISALKYFI
;
A
#
# COMPACT_ATOMS: atom_id res chain seq x y z
N MET A 1 -43.79 -14.52 15.88
CA MET A 1 -42.87 -13.77 16.76
C MET A 1 -41.98 -12.87 15.91
N ARG A 2 -41.59 -11.68 16.38
CA ARG A 2 -40.47 -10.90 15.82
C ARG A 2 -39.40 -10.81 16.90
N VAL A 3 -38.26 -11.43 16.63
CA VAL A 3 -37.10 -11.53 17.52
C VAL A 3 -36.03 -10.59 16.98
N ASP A 4 -35.38 -9.87 17.88
CA ASP A 4 -34.22 -9.05 17.62
C ASP A 4 -33.01 -9.71 18.29
N LEU A 5 -31.91 -9.90 17.58
CA LEU A 5 -30.68 -10.50 18.11
C LEU A 5 -29.61 -9.41 18.18
N HIS A 6 -29.30 -8.93 19.38
CA HIS A 6 -28.29 -7.89 19.58
C HIS A 6 -26.93 -8.52 19.84
N GLN A 7 -26.00 -8.34 18.91
CA GLN A 7 -24.61 -8.78 19.07
C GLN A 7 -23.86 -7.77 19.95
N LEU A 8 -22.95 -8.25 20.79
CA LEU A 8 -22.03 -7.41 21.56
C LEU A 8 -20.60 -7.86 21.26
N PHE A 9 -19.78 -6.92 20.77
CA PHE A 9 -18.35 -7.12 20.54
C PHE A 9 -17.54 -6.36 21.59
N ASN A 10 -16.41 -6.91 21.99
CA ASN A 10 -15.36 -6.16 22.67
C ASN A 10 -14.16 -6.03 21.75
N VAL A 11 -13.58 -4.82 21.70
CA VAL A 11 -12.39 -4.46 20.92
C VAL A 11 -11.36 -3.91 21.89
N ASN A 12 -10.41 -4.74 22.33
CA ASN A 12 -9.29 -4.30 23.17
C ASN A 12 -8.19 -3.75 22.27
N ILE A 13 -7.92 -2.45 22.39
CA ILE A 13 -6.86 -1.71 21.69
C ILE A 13 -5.75 -1.41 22.70
N THR A 14 -4.54 -1.91 22.45
CA THR A 14 -3.32 -1.54 23.16
C THR A 14 -2.51 -0.57 22.31
N LEU A 15 -2.23 0.61 22.84
CA LEU A 15 -1.30 1.60 22.30
C LEU A 15 0.09 1.25 22.83
N CYS A 16 0.93 0.60 22.01
CA CYS A 16 2.19 0.02 22.47
C CYS A 16 3.29 1.10 22.60
N GLU A 17 3.78 1.64 21.48
CA GLU A 17 4.97 2.50 21.47
C GLU A 17 4.78 3.69 20.52
N PHE A 18 5.01 4.90 21.03
CA PHE A 18 4.96 6.14 20.26
C PHE A 18 6.37 6.59 19.86
N PHE A 19 6.50 7.10 18.65
CA PHE A 19 7.76 7.49 18.02
C PHE A 19 7.65 8.90 17.45
N ASN A 20 8.54 9.79 17.89
CA ASN A 20 8.82 11.01 17.16
C ASN A 20 9.85 10.72 16.06
N VAL A 21 9.47 10.84 14.78
CA VAL A 21 10.44 10.68 13.67
C VAL A 21 11.08 12.02 13.31
N ASP A 22 10.32 13.13 13.32
CA ASP A 22 10.89 14.47 13.06
C ASP A 22 10.07 15.68 13.56
N LEU A 23 8.95 15.50 14.28
CA LEU A 23 7.98 16.55 14.68
C LEU A 23 8.60 17.94 14.92
N ASP A 24 8.06 18.97 14.25
CA ASP A 24 8.48 20.38 14.30
C ASP A 24 8.42 20.94 15.73
N GLU A 25 7.34 20.66 16.46
CA GLU A 25 7.07 21.27 17.76
C GLU A 25 7.63 20.43 18.93
N ARG A 26 8.06 21.09 20.02
CA ARG A 26 8.53 20.44 21.25
C ARG A 26 7.59 20.74 22.40
N GLY A 27 6.98 19.71 22.96
CA GLY A 27 5.93 19.86 23.95
C GLY A 27 5.28 18.54 24.36
N TYR A 28 4.08 18.65 24.91
CA TYR A 28 3.30 17.53 25.39
C TYR A 28 2.44 16.94 24.26
N TYR A 29 2.46 15.63 24.10
CA TYR A 29 1.64 14.91 23.13
C TYR A 29 0.71 13.90 23.80
N GLN A 30 -0.48 13.73 23.23
CA GLN A 30 -1.48 12.72 23.60
C GLN A 30 -2.02 12.03 22.35
N ILE A 31 -2.38 10.76 22.49
CA ILE A 31 -3.14 10.01 21.49
C ILE A 31 -4.56 9.84 22.01
N ARG A 32 -5.55 10.29 21.23
CA ARG A 32 -6.98 10.15 21.58
C ARG A 32 -7.66 9.17 20.63
N LEU A 33 -8.52 8.33 21.18
CA LEU A 33 -9.29 7.29 20.50
C LEU A 33 -10.76 7.67 20.51
N VAL A 34 -11.32 7.91 19.33
CA VAL A 34 -12.71 8.37 19.15
C VAL A 34 -13.49 7.37 18.27
N PRO A 35 -14.20 6.40 18.87
CA PRO A 35 -15.07 5.48 18.14
C PRO A 35 -16.20 6.23 17.43
N LYS A 36 -16.51 5.85 16.18
CA LYS A 36 -17.58 6.50 15.40
C LYS A 36 -18.88 5.72 15.50
N GLN A 37 -19.90 6.38 16.04
CA GLN A 37 -21.28 5.89 15.97
C GLN A 37 -21.74 5.82 14.50
N THR A 38 -22.11 4.62 14.03
CA THR A 38 -22.78 4.40 12.73
C THR A 38 -24.20 3.85 12.97
N PRO A 39 -25.08 3.80 11.95
CA PRO A 39 -26.42 3.20 12.08
C PRO A 39 -26.43 1.71 12.46
N ASP A 40 -25.30 1.01 12.26
CA ASP A 40 -25.11 -0.40 12.57
C ASP A 40 -24.86 -0.65 14.06
N PHE A 41 -24.45 0.38 14.81
CA PHE A 41 -24.26 0.31 16.25
C PHE A 41 -25.44 0.96 16.99
N LEU A 42 -25.98 0.25 17.98
CA LEU A 42 -26.98 0.76 18.93
C LEU A 42 -26.32 1.60 20.03
N ALA A 43 -25.14 1.18 20.47
CA ALA A 43 -24.32 1.87 21.46
C ALA A 43 -22.84 1.51 21.26
N LEU A 44 -21.97 2.48 21.51
CA LEU A 44 -20.54 2.29 21.72
C LEU A 44 -20.22 2.82 23.12
N ASP A 45 -19.37 2.11 23.85
CA ASP A 45 -18.80 2.53 25.15
C ASP A 45 -17.29 2.24 25.12
N ILE A 46 -16.46 3.04 25.79
CA ILE A 46 -15.00 2.85 25.86
C ILE A 46 -14.50 2.98 27.29
N VAL A 47 -13.79 1.95 27.77
CA VAL A 47 -13.23 1.90 29.12
C VAL A 47 -11.71 1.77 29.09
N SER A 48 -11.01 2.45 30.00
CA SER A 48 -9.58 2.25 30.21
C SER A 48 -9.36 0.91 30.93
N THR A 49 -8.53 0.04 30.37
CA THR A 49 -8.10 -1.22 31.01
C THR A 49 -6.69 -1.13 31.58
N SER A 50 -5.95 -0.06 31.27
CA SER A 50 -4.79 0.37 32.04
C SER A 50 -5.17 0.68 33.49
N GLY A 51 -4.42 0.12 34.45
CA GLY A 51 -4.52 0.51 35.87
C GLY A 51 -5.36 -0.38 36.80
N GLN A 52 -5.86 -1.55 36.37
CA GLN A 52 -6.39 -2.57 37.29
C GLN A 52 -5.24 -3.35 37.98
N PRO A 53 -4.97 -3.18 39.29
CA PRO A 53 -4.03 -4.03 40.00
C PRO A 53 -4.65 -5.40 40.28
N ALA A 54 -3.87 -6.48 40.10
CA ALA A 54 -4.32 -7.85 40.35
C ALA A 54 -4.33 -8.21 41.86
N SER A 55 -5.04 -7.43 42.69
CA SER A 55 -5.18 -7.69 44.12
C SER A 55 -6.36 -6.94 44.77
N THR A 56 -7.60 -7.35 44.49
CA THR A 56 -8.74 -7.11 45.39
C THR A 56 -8.73 -8.07 46.57
N LEU A 57 -7.62 -8.09 47.32
CA LEU A 57 -7.46 -8.81 48.58
C LEU A 57 -6.61 -7.97 49.54
N ASN A 58 -7.12 -7.80 50.76
CA ASN A 58 -6.47 -7.21 51.93
C ASN A 58 -6.10 -5.72 51.84
N GLU A 59 -7.10 -4.85 52.00
CA GLU A 59 -6.87 -3.58 52.69
C GLU A 59 -6.53 -3.83 54.16
N SER A 60 -5.28 -3.56 54.58
CA SER A 60 -5.00 -3.05 55.93
C SER A 60 -3.55 -2.57 56.07
N ASN A 61 -3.40 -1.35 56.58
CA ASN A 61 -2.26 -0.81 57.32
C ASN A 61 -0.83 -1.15 56.85
N ASN A 62 -0.14 -0.16 56.26
CA ASN A 62 0.80 0.64 57.06
C ASN A 62 1.28 1.90 56.35
N SER A 63 1.51 2.96 57.13
CA SER A 63 2.04 4.25 56.66
C SER A 63 3.57 4.26 56.68
N ALA A 64 4.21 4.50 55.53
CA ALA A 64 5.63 4.82 55.44
C ALA A 64 5.89 5.84 54.33
N GLN A 65 6.39 7.03 54.69
CA GLN A 65 6.76 8.06 53.71
C GLN A 65 8.08 7.74 53.02
N SER A 66 8.05 7.51 51.70
CA SER A 66 9.25 7.49 50.86
C SER A 66 9.31 8.73 49.96
N LYS A 67 10.06 9.74 50.43
CA LYS A 67 10.55 10.95 49.74
C LYS A 67 10.15 11.12 48.27
N ALA A 68 9.32 12.11 47.99
CA ALA A 68 9.08 12.60 46.63
C ALA A 68 10.35 13.24 46.04
N SER A 69 10.63 12.98 44.76
CA SER A 69 11.75 13.57 44.02
C SER A 69 11.31 14.03 42.62
N SER A 70 10.68 15.21 42.59
CA SER A 70 10.58 16.12 41.42
C SER A 70 10.44 15.47 40.03
N SER A 71 9.37 14.70 39.80
CA SER A 71 8.89 14.36 38.46
C SER A 71 7.72 15.27 38.09
N SER A 72 7.69 15.80 36.86
CA SER A 72 6.52 16.53 36.35
C SER A 72 5.31 15.60 36.32
N GLU A 73 4.15 16.05 36.81
CA GLU A 73 2.91 15.26 36.84
C GLU A 73 2.28 15.22 35.44
N LEU A 74 2.85 14.39 34.56
CA LEU A 74 2.27 14.07 33.25
C LEU A 74 0.93 13.36 33.44
N LEU A 75 -0.09 13.79 32.69
CA LEU A 75 -1.45 13.27 32.85
C LEU A 75 -1.51 11.78 32.45
N PRO A 76 -2.07 10.89 33.28
CA PRO A 76 -2.16 9.46 33.00
C PRO A 76 -3.22 9.15 31.93
N ALA A 77 -3.21 7.90 31.46
CA ALA A 77 -4.28 7.40 30.60
C ALA A 77 -5.65 7.51 31.28
N SER A 78 -6.66 7.88 30.51
CA SER A 78 -8.01 8.17 31.02
C SER A 78 -9.08 8.01 29.93
N VAL A 79 -10.34 8.03 30.34
CA VAL A 79 -11.48 8.18 29.42
C VAL A 79 -12.18 9.50 29.74
N LEU A 80 -12.34 10.34 28.71
CA LEU A 80 -13.15 11.55 28.77
C LEU A 80 -14.58 11.21 28.30
N HIS A 81 -15.54 11.40 29.20
CA HIS A 81 -16.94 11.14 28.87
C HIS A 81 -17.48 12.10 27.78
N PRO A 82 -18.38 11.62 26.89
CA PRO A 82 -19.02 10.31 26.95
C PRO A 82 -18.15 9.14 26.44
N ASN A 83 -17.23 9.36 25.49
CA ASN A 83 -16.71 8.25 24.66
C ASN A 83 -15.32 8.50 24.02
N ILE A 84 -14.36 9.08 24.73
CA ILE A 84 -13.00 9.31 24.21
C ILE A 84 -11.95 8.66 25.11
N GLY A 85 -11.22 7.67 24.61
CA GLY A 85 -10.04 7.12 25.28
C GLY A 85 -8.83 8.02 25.04
N ILE A 86 -7.98 8.23 26.05
CA ILE A 86 -6.87 9.20 26.00
C ILE A 86 -5.64 8.52 26.61
N SER A 87 -4.55 8.43 25.85
CA SER A 87 -3.26 7.90 26.34
C SER A 87 -2.70 8.72 27.49
N ARG A 88 -1.71 8.17 28.20
CA ARG A 88 -0.81 9.02 29.00
C ARG A 88 -0.20 10.11 28.12
N THR A 89 0.14 11.22 28.76
CA THR A 89 0.86 12.33 28.14
C THR A 89 2.35 12.01 28.08
N VAL A 90 3.00 12.33 26.95
CA VAL A 90 4.46 12.21 26.77
C VAL A 90 5.06 13.58 26.45
N GLU A 91 6.27 13.88 26.92
CA GLU A 91 6.98 15.12 26.59
C GLU A 91 8.04 14.85 25.51
N VAL A 92 7.88 15.45 24.33
CA VAL A 92 8.79 15.30 23.20
C VAL A 92 9.76 16.48 23.20
N THR A 93 11.05 16.18 23.30
CA THR A 93 12.17 17.13 23.42
C THR A 93 13.17 17.02 22.26
N TYR A 94 13.37 15.83 21.71
CA TYR A 94 14.37 15.54 20.67
C TYR A 94 13.77 14.79 19.47
N VAL A 95 14.53 14.75 18.37
CA VAL A 95 14.25 13.91 17.19
C VAL A 95 14.59 12.45 17.51
N ASP A 96 13.95 11.49 16.82
CA ASP A 96 14.12 10.03 17.01
C ASP A 96 13.76 9.50 18.43
N GLU A 97 12.97 10.26 19.21
CA GLU A 97 12.54 9.81 20.54
C GLU A 97 11.47 8.72 20.50
N LYS A 98 11.60 7.77 21.43
CA LYS A 98 10.67 6.65 21.63
C LYS A 98 10.07 6.69 23.03
N PHE A 99 8.75 6.49 23.11
CA PHE A 99 7.98 6.45 24.34
C PHE A 99 7.20 5.13 24.43
N ILE A 100 7.39 4.39 25.52
CA ILE A 100 6.59 3.19 25.80
C ILE A 100 5.28 3.64 26.44
N ILE A 101 4.18 3.39 25.73
CA ILE A 101 2.83 3.72 26.17
C ILE A 101 2.22 2.49 26.86
N ASP A 102 2.07 1.34 26.20
CA ASP A 102 1.37 0.15 26.73
C ASP A 102 0.02 0.48 27.44
N ASP A 103 -0.69 1.52 26.97
CA ASP A 103 -2.01 1.91 27.48
C ASP A 103 -3.08 1.14 26.73
N ALA A 104 -4.01 0.53 27.46
CA ALA A 104 -5.04 -0.34 26.91
C ALA A 104 -6.45 0.21 27.15
N PHE A 105 -7.30 0.08 26.13
CA PHE A 105 -8.69 0.51 26.13
C PHE A 105 -9.56 -0.59 25.53
N THR A 106 -10.73 -0.85 26.12
CA THR A 106 -11.73 -1.74 25.54
C THR A 106 -12.92 -0.93 25.06
N ILE A 107 -13.23 -1.03 23.76
CA ILE A 107 -14.49 -0.53 23.20
C ILE A 107 -15.49 -1.68 23.24
N SER A 108 -16.61 -1.49 23.93
CA SER A 108 -17.78 -2.39 23.88
C SER A 108 -18.77 -1.86 22.85
N ALA A 109 -18.94 -2.61 21.75
CA ALA A 109 -19.75 -2.23 20.61
C ALA A 109 -21.01 -3.10 20.51
N GLN A 110 -22.17 -2.50 20.81
CA GLN A 110 -23.46 -3.17 20.70
C GLN A 110 -24.06 -2.94 19.31
N VAL A 111 -24.28 -4.03 18.57
CA VAL A 111 -24.78 -3.99 17.19
C VAL A 111 -26.31 -3.91 17.17
N ASN A 112 -26.82 -3.21 16.16
CA ASN A 112 -28.23 -3.07 15.85
C ASN A 112 -28.79 -4.39 15.30
N ALA A 113 -29.91 -4.87 15.84
CA ALA A 113 -30.52 -6.15 15.49
C ALA A 113 -31.15 -6.22 14.07
N THR A 114 -30.93 -5.19 13.24
CA THR A 114 -31.16 -5.21 11.79
C THR A 114 -30.02 -5.88 11.03
N VAL A 115 -28.82 -6.00 11.62
CA VAL A 115 -27.64 -6.65 11.03
C VAL A 115 -27.74 -8.17 11.21
N ASP A 116 -27.47 -8.92 10.15
CA ASP A 116 -27.48 -10.39 10.19
C ASP A 116 -26.24 -10.97 10.89
N LEU A 117 -26.42 -12.10 11.57
CA LEU A 117 -25.37 -12.80 12.32
C LEU A 117 -24.29 -13.45 11.43
N SER A 118 -24.43 -13.43 10.10
CA SER A 118 -23.43 -13.98 9.17
C SER A 118 -22.53 -12.91 8.52
N VAL A 119 -22.79 -11.63 8.77
CA VAL A 119 -22.18 -10.48 8.08
C VAL A 119 -21.27 -9.71 9.05
N PRO A 120 -19.97 -9.52 8.73
CA PRO A 120 -19.09 -8.68 9.53
C PRO A 120 -19.48 -7.19 9.49
N VAL A 121 -19.18 -6.46 10.57
CA VAL A 121 -19.47 -5.02 10.71
C VAL A 121 -18.16 -4.23 10.82
N GLU A 122 -18.06 -3.08 10.15
CA GLU A 122 -16.85 -2.24 10.19
C GLU A 122 -16.97 -1.18 11.30
N LEU A 123 -16.24 -1.34 12.41
CA LEU A 123 -16.11 -0.29 13.43
C LEU A 123 -15.03 0.72 12.99
N ASN A 124 -15.41 1.98 12.85
CA ASN A 124 -14.46 3.06 12.56
C ASN A 124 -14.01 3.71 13.87
N VAL A 125 -12.69 3.82 14.08
CA VAL A 125 -12.08 4.51 15.24
C VAL A 125 -11.10 5.54 14.71
N ASP A 126 -11.27 6.80 15.10
CA ASP A 126 -10.23 7.81 14.87
C ASP A 126 -9.16 7.70 15.94
N PHE A 127 -7.91 7.58 15.49
CA PHE A 127 -6.70 7.81 16.27
C PHE A 127 -6.28 9.25 15.98
N GLU A 128 -6.15 10.05 17.01
CA GLU A 128 -5.88 11.49 16.91
C GLU A 128 -4.61 11.84 17.67
N LEU A 129 -3.68 12.54 17.01
CA LEU A 129 -2.49 13.12 17.63
C LEU A 129 -2.82 14.55 18.08
N TRP A 130 -2.71 14.78 19.39
CA TRP A 130 -2.96 16.06 20.04
C TRP A 130 -1.67 16.61 20.65
N PHE A 131 -1.47 17.93 20.56
CA PHE A 131 -0.28 18.65 21.05
C PHE A 131 -0.65 19.73 22.08
N MET A 132 0.27 20.05 22.99
CA MET A 132 0.24 21.22 23.86
C MET A 132 1.67 21.74 24.11
N ASP A 133 1.85 23.06 24.23
CA ASP A 133 3.14 23.66 24.55
C ASP A 133 3.71 23.22 25.93
N ARG A 134 5.04 23.26 26.07
CA ARG A 134 5.76 22.96 27.33
C ARG A 134 6.06 24.19 28.21
N TYR A 135 5.47 25.34 27.94
CA TYR A 135 5.59 26.53 28.78
C TYR A 135 4.62 26.50 29.98
N ARG A 136 3.71 25.51 30.04
CA ARG A 136 2.74 25.31 31.12
C ARG A 136 2.65 23.83 31.50
N PRO A 137 2.34 23.48 32.77
CA PRO A 137 2.03 22.09 33.14
C PRO A 137 0.86 21.54 32.31
N PRO A 138 0.91 20.26 31.87
CA PRO A 138 -0.05 19.71 30.92
C PRO A 138 -1.48 19.74 31.48
N ARG A 139 -2.44 20.21 30.67
CA ARG A 139 -3.86 20.27 31.03
C ARG A 139 -4.74 19.86 29.85
N MET A 140 -5.77 19.04 30.14
CA MET A 140 -6.68 18.48 29.14
C MET A 140 -7.37 19.51 28.22
N ASP A 141 -7.61 20.72 28.74
CA ASP A 141 -8.30 21.82 28.04
C ASP A 141 -7.39 22.69 27.17
N LEU A 142 -6.07 22.45 27.16
CA LEU A 142 -5.07 23.21 26.41
C LEU A 142 -4.43 22.43 25.25
N PHE A 143 -4.86 21.19 25.00
CA PHE A 143 -4.39 20.40 23.86
C PHE A 143 -5.15 20.76 22.58
N GLU A 144 -4.44 20.88 21.46
CA GLU A 144 -4.97 21.11 20.12
C GLU A 144 -4.76 19.88 19.21
N LEU A 145 -5.64 19.67 18.24
CA LEU A 145 -5.61 18.52 17.33
C LEU A 145 -4.65 18.78 16.16
N GLN A 146 -3.53 18.07 16.12
CA GLN A 146 -2.56 18.16 15.02
C GLN A 146 -2.92 17.25 13.84
N SER A 147 -3.25 15.97 14.10
CA SER A 147 -3.45 14.99 13.03
C SER A 147 -4.45 13.90 13.40
N ARG A 148 -5.07 13.26 12.40
CA ARG A 148 -6.13 12.25 12.57
C ARG A 148 -6.01 11.10 11.58
N ARG A 149 -6.26 9.87 12.04
CA ARG A 149 -6.32 8.64 11.26
C ARG A 149 -7.53 7.79 11.62
N THR A 150 -8.46 7.62 10.68
CA THR A 150 -9.57 6.67 10.84
C THR A 150 -9.12 5.26 10.48
N ILE A 151 -9.14 4.35 11.44
CA ILE A 151 -8.93 2.91 11.24
C ILE A 151 -10.30 2.22 11.19
N GLN A 152 -10.51 1.37 10.19
CA GLN A 152 -11.65 0.48 10.06
C GLN A 152 -11.26 -0.89 10.64
N ILE A 153 -12.05 -1.38 11.60
CA ILE A 153 -11.83 -2.64 12.32
C ILE A 153 -12.96 -3.60 11.95
N THR A 154 -12.65 -4.68 11.25
CA THR A 154 -13.65 -5.64 10.77
C THR A 154 -14.07 -6.60 11.89
N LEU A 155 -15.29 -6.45 12.39
CA LEU A 155 -15.88 -7.26 13.44
C LEU A 155 -16.62 -8.47 12.85
N ASP A 156 -15.98 -9.65 12.83
CA ASP A 156 -16.59 -10.90 12.37
C ASP A 156 -17.35 -11.60 13.52
N PRO A 157 -18.68 -11.82 13.42
CA PRO A 157 -19.47 -12.46 14.49
C PRO A 157 -19.10 -13.92 14.77
N THR A 158 -18.29 -14.54 13.92
CA THR A 158 -17.91 -15.96 14.03
C THR A 158 -16.45 -16.17 14.43
N ARG A 159 -15.62 -15.12 14.54
CA ARG A 159 -14.16 -15.25 14.68
C ARG A 159 -13.52 -14.16 15.54
N ILE A 160 -12.36 -14.47 16.13
CA ILE A 160 -11.47 -13.45 16.70
C ILE A 160 -10.69 -12.74 15.57
N CYS A 161 -10.72 -11.41 15.56
CA CYS A 161 -9.77 -10.57 14.84
C CYS A 161 -8.64 -10.18 15.81
N SER A 162 -7.42 -10.63 15.51
CA SER A 162 -6.20 -10.29 16.26
C SER A 162 -5.14 -9.79 15.27
N ALA A 163 -4.71 -8.55 15.42
CA ALA A 163 -3.82 -7.89 14.46
C ALA A 163 -3.03 -6.75 15.12
N ALA A 164 -1.87 -6.39 14.55
CA ALA A 164 -1.06 -5.27 15.02
C ALA A 164 -0.47 -4.50 13.83
N ARG A 165 -0.34 -3.18 13.94
CA ARG A 165 0.21 -2.31 12.88
C ARG A 165 0.79 -1.00 13.42
N PRO A 166 1.75 -0.36 12.73
CA PRO A 166 1.98 1.06 12.89
C PRO A 166 0.82 1.89 12.29
N ILE A 167 0.55 3.03 12.92
CA ILE A 167 -0.27 4.13 12.41
C ILE A 167 0.65 5.36 12.35
N TYR A 168 0.87 5.88 11.14
CA TYR A 168 1.65 7.10 10.90
C TYR A 168 0.71 8.29 10.80
N PHE A 169 0.99 9.39 11.47
CA PHE A 169 0.23 10.64 11.40
C PHE A 169 0.80 11.56 10.30
N ASP A 170 -0.07 12.20 9.50
CA ASP A 170 0.38 13.28 8.61
C ASP A 170 0.57 14.53 9.45
N CYS A 171 1.81 14.99 9.55
CA CYS A 171 2.16 16.37 9.90
C CYS A 171 2.95 16.93 8.69
N THR A 172 3.60 18.08 8.83
CA THR A 172 4.79 18.43 8.02
C THR A 172 5.86 17.34 8.16
N ASP A 173 6.00 16.84 9.39
CA ASP A 173 6.82 15.69 9.78
C ASP A 173 5.99 14.41 9.95
N VAL A 174 6.62 13.38 10.51
CA VAL A 174 5.92 12.15 10.91
C VAL A 174 6.13 11.82 12.38
N ALA A 175 5.05 11.39 13.00
CA ALA A 175 5.05 10.60 14.23
C ALA A 175 4.30 9.29 14.00
N ALA A 176 4.62 8.26 14.79
CA ALA A 176 4.02 6.94 14.66
C ALA A 176 3.54 6.39 16.01
N ILE A 177 2.44 5.65 16.02
CA ILE A 177 2.03 4.79 17.13
C ILE A 177 1.92 3.34 16.65
N THR A 178 2.56 2.41 17.34
CA THR A 178 2.31 0.98 17.13
C THR A 178 1.11 0.54 17.97
N VAL A 179 0.16 -0.14 17.34
CA VAL A 179 -1.08 -0.60 18.00
C VAL A 179 -1.24 -2.10 17.83
N ALA A 180 -1.73 -2.76 18.87
CA ALA A 180 -2.18 -4.15 18.84
C ALA A 180 -3.66 -4.20 19.21
N ILE A 181 -4.47 -4.93 18.45
CA ILE A 181 -5.93 -4.99 18.60
C ILE A 181 -6.37 -6.45 18.63
N HIS A 182 -7.14 -6.80 19.66
CA HIS A 182 -7.82 -8.08 19.80
C HIS A 182 -9.32 -7.82 19.95
N SER A 183 -10.13 -8.38 19.06
CA SER A 183 -11.58 -8.18 19.05
C SER A 183 -12.33 -9.44 18.70
N ALA A 184 -13.46 -9.67 19.39
CA ALA A 184 -14.36 -10.78 19.13
C ALA A 184 -15.79 -10.38 19.55
N MET A 185 -16.77 -11.10 19.01
CA MET A 185 -18.10 -11.14 19.62
C MET A 185 -17.98 -11.80 20.99
N ILE A 186 -18.61 -11.24 22.02
CA ILE A 186 -18.63 -11.78 23.39
C ILE A 186 -20.03 -12.28 23.82
N SER A 187 -21.10 -11.74 23.22
CA SER A 187 -22.48 -12.13 23.55
C SER A 187 -23.45 -11.88 22.39
N ILE A 188 -24.55 -12.65 22.37
CA ILE A 188 -25.77 -12.34 21.64
C ILE A 188 -26.93 -12.27 22.65
N LEU A 189 -27.57 -11.11 22.76
CA LEU A 189 -28.76 -10.90 23.58
C LEU A 189 -30.04 -10.99 22.72
N PRO A 190 -30.84 -12.07 22.82
CA PRO A 190 -32.11 -12.15 22.14
C PRO A 190 -33.18 -11.29 22.84
N ARG A 191 -33.99 -10.55 22.07
CA ARG A 191 -35.10 -9.72 22.56
C ARG A 191 -36.40 -9.98 21.81
N ARG A 192 -37.52 -9.97 22.53
CA ARG A 192 -38.89 -10.09 21.99
C ARG A 192 -39.52 -8.71 21.79
N ARG A 193 -40.07 -8.43 20.60
CA ARG A 193 -40.87 -7.21 20.35
C ARG A 193 -42.32 -7.28 20.86
N LYS A 194 -42.77 -8.40 21.43
CA LYS A 194 -44.11 -8.56 22.04
C LYS A 194 -44.05 -9.50 23.25
N PRO A 195 -44.80 -9.22 24.34
CA PRO A 195 -44.98 -10.13 25.48
C PRO A 195 -45.75 -11.42 25.11
N PRO A 196 -45.74 -12.44 26.00
CA PRO A 196 -46.39 -13.76 25.79
C PRO A 196 -47.93 -13.70 25.61
N PRO A 197 -48.62 -14.80 25.22
CA PRO A 197 -48.27 -16.22 25.33
C PRO A 197 -47.04 -16.67 24.52
N ASP A 198 -46.36 -17.70 25.02
CA ASP A 198 -45.29 -18.37 24.30
C ASP A 198 -45.86 -19.08 23.05
N SER A 199 -45.39 -18.67 21.87
CA SER A 199 -45.77 -19.34 20.62
C SER A 199 -45.03 -20.67 20.48
N ALA A 200 -45.74 -21.71 20.06
CA ALA A 200 -45.18 -23.02 19.72
C ALA A 200 -43.95 -22.93 18.78
N LEU A 201 -43.10 -23.95 18.84
CA LEU A 201 -41.81 -24.02 18.14
C LEU A 201 -41.97 -23.84 16.63
N SER A 202 -41.64 -22.63 16.15
CA SER A 202 -41.79 -22.25 14.74
C SER A 202 -40.46 -22.37 13.97
N PRO A 203 -40.46 -22.62 12.65
CA PRO A 203 -39.24 -22.66 11.85
C PRO A 203 -38.39 -21.38 11.95
N LYS A 204 -39.02 -20.21 12.12
CA LYS A 204 -38.30 -18.95 12.34
C LYS A 204 -37.55 -18.95 13.68
N LEU A 205 -38.14 -19.52 14.73
CA LEU A 205 -37.48 -19.64 16.05
C LEU A 205 -36.31 -20.63 16.00
N ARG A 206 -36.47 -21.77 15.31
CA ARG A 206 -35.38 -22.74 15.05
C ARG A 206 -34.21 -22.09 14.30
N ASN A 207 -34.49 -21.23 13.31
CA ASN A 207 -33.46 -20.49 12.58
C ASN A 207 -32.76 -19.46 13.48
N TYR A 208 -33.50 -18.66 14.26
CA TYR A 208 -32.88 -17.69 15.18
C TYR A 208 -31.99 -18.37 16.23
N HIS A 209 -32.45 -19.48 16.82
CA HIS A 209 -31.65 -20.32 17.73
C HIS A 209 -30.42 -20.87 17.02
N SER A 210 -30.58 -21.53 15.87
CA SER A 210 -29.47 -22.16 15.18
C SER A 210 -28.41 -21.17 14.70
N SER A 211 -28.78 -19.96 14.29
CA SER A 211 -27.82 -18.91 13.94
C SER A 211 -27.13 -18.31 15.16
N ALA A 212 -27.85 -18.03 16.25
CA ALA A 212 -27.27 -17.46 17.47
C ALA A 212 -26.31 -18.45 18.14
N CYS A 213 -26.74 -19.69 18.35
CA CYS A 213 -25.94 -20.73 18.98
C CYS A 213 -24.70 -21.07 18.14
N ARG A 214 -24.82 -21.21 16.81
CA ARG A 214 -23.65 -21.48 15.95
C ARG A 214 -22.67 -20.31 15.94
N ALA A 215 -23.13 -19.06 15.90
CA ALA A 215 -22.25 -17.89 15.98
C ALA A 215 -21.47 -17.84 17.30
N LEU A 216 -22.15 -18.05 18.44
CA LEU A 216 -21.52 -18.10 19.77
C LEU A 216 -20.50 -19.24 19.90
N LEU A 217 -20.83 -20.43 19.38
CA LEU A 217 -19.92 -21.59 19.41
C LEU A 217 -18.72 -21.41 18.49
N SER A 218 -18.90 -20.97 17.23
CA SER A 218 -17.79 -20.70 16.31
C SER A 218 -16.88 -19.57 16.80
N ALA A 219 -17.43 -18.52 17.42
CA ALA A 219 -16.61 -17.50 18.08
C ALA A 219 -15.79 -18.08 19.24
N THR A 220 -16.36 -18.99 20.04
CA THR A 220 -15.66 -19.68 21.14
C THR A 220 -14.54 -20.56 20.59
N GLU A 221 -14.84 -21.40 19.61
CA GLU A 221 -13.89 -22.27 18.91
C GLU A 221 -12.76 -21.44 18.30
N SER A 222 -13.07 -20.32 17.63
CA SER A 222 -12.06 -19.45 17.01
C SER A 222 -11.07 -18.85 18.02
N ILE A 223 -11.53 -18.47 19.22
CA ILE A 223 -10.62 -18.01 20.29
C ILE A 223 -9.80 -19.19 20.84
N GLN A 224 -10.39 -20.37 21.04
CA GLN A 224 -9.66 -21.57 21.48
C GLN A 224 -8.58 -22.00 20.47
N GLN A 225 -8.87 -21.98 19.17
CA GLN A 225 -7.92 -22.20 18.09
C GLN A 225 -6.81 -21.14 18.10
N PHE A 226 -7.14 -19.86 18.35
CA PHE A 226 -6.15 -18.79 18.48
C PHE A 226 -5.21 -19.00 19.67
N ILE A 227 -5.73 -19.37 20.85
CA ILE A 227 -4.90 -19.71 22.02
C ILE A 227 -4.05 -20.94 21.71
N SER A 228 -4.61 -21.97 21.05
CA SER A 228 -3.88 -23.19 20.66
C SER A 228 -2.68 -22.87 19.77
N ARG A 229 -2.90 -22.09 18.71
CA ARG A 229 -1.89 -21.72 17.71
C ARG A 229 -0.73 -20.93 18.32
N HIS A 230 -1.02 -20.04 19.27
CA HIS A 230 -0.02 -19.15 19.90
C HIS A 230 0.46 -19.63 21.28
N SER A 231 -0.04 -20.75 21.80
CA SER A 231 0.34 -21.35 23.09
C SER A 231 1.85 -21.49 23.30
N ARG A 232 2.60 -21.77 22.21
CA ARG A 232 4.07 -21.89 22.19
C ARG A 232 4.82 -20.59 22.49
N LEU A 233 4.14 -19.44 22.45
CA LEU A 233 4.70 -18.12 22.80
C LEU A 233 4.55 -17.82 24.31
N LEU A 234 3.87 -18.67 25.06
CA LEU A 234 3.62 -18.52 26.49
C LEU A 234 4.54 -19.43 27.31
N SER A 235 4.96 -18.97 28.48
CA SER A 235 5.86 -19.72 29.38
C SER A 235 5.16 -20.88 30.13
N THR A 236 3.83 -20.99 30.03
CA THR A 236 3.00 -21.96 30.74
C THR A 236 2.27 -22.87 29.74
N PRO A 237 2.31 -24.20 29.89
CA PRO A 237 1.47 -25.09 29.08
C PRO A 237 -0.01 -24.87 29.44
N ILE A 238 -0.86 -24.82 28.42
CA ILE A 238 -2.31 -24.61 28.58
C ILE A 238 -3.06 -25.81 28.03
N CYS A 239 -4.08 -26.26 28.77
CA CYS A 239 -5.02 -27.28 28.34
C CYS A 239 -6.45 -26.72 28.44
N PHE A 240 -7.27 -26.98 27.43
CA PHE A 240 -8.70 -26.69 27.40
C PHE A 240 -9.39 -27.68 26.47
N GLU A 241 -10.66 -27.94 26.75
CA GLU A 241 -11.53 -28.77 25.91
C GLU A 241 -12.00 -27.92 24.71
N ASN A 242 -11.62 -28.33 23.50
CA ASN A 242 -12.04 -27.65 22.27
C ASN A 242 -13.52 -27.87 22.01
N VAL A 243 -14.25 -26.81 21.68
CA VAL A 243 -15.68 -26.87 21.34
C VAL A 243 -15.88 -27.51 19.96
N GLU A 244 -16.42 -28.73 19.93
CA GLU A 244 -16.87 -29.37 18.68
C GLU A 244 -18.24 -28.80 18.27
N VAL A 245 -18.22 -27.77 17.42
CA VAL A 245 -19.39 -26.93 17.11
C VAL A 245 -20.61 -27.73 16.65
N GLU A 246 -20.48 -28.66 15.70
CA GLU A 246 -21.66 -29.41 15.21
C GLU A 246 -22.17 -30.47 16.19
N ALA A 247 -21.33 -31.02 17.06
CA ALA A 247 -21.76 -31.92 18.12
C ALA A 247 -22.54 -31.17 19.21
N GLU A 248 -22.03 -30.03 19.68
CA GLU A 248 -22.75 -29.21 20.66
C GLU A 248 -24.04 -28.62 20.05
N MET A 249 -24.01 -28.20 18.78
CA MET A 249 -25.21 -27.80 18.02
C MET A 249 -26.25 -28.91 17.88
N GLY A 250 -25.83 -30.18 17.85
CA GLY A 250 -26.74 -31.33 17.88
C GLY A 250 -27.55 -31.36 19.18
N SER A 251 -26.86 -31.33 20.33
CA SER A 251 -27.51 -31.31 21.65
C SER A 251 -28.38 -30.06 21.87
N LEU A 252 -27.89 -28.89 21.47
CA LEU A 252 -28.65 -27.63 21.54
C LEU A 252 -29.97 -27.69 20.74
N ARG A 253 -29.95 -28.30 19.54
CA ARG A 253 -31.17 -28.51 18.74
C ARG A 253 -32.14 -29.46 19.44
N GLU A 254 -31.66 -30.61 19.91
CA GLU A 254 -32.50 -31.60 20.61
C GLU A 254 -33.19 -31.01 21.84
N ARG A 255 -32.48 -30.23 22.66
CA ARG A 255 -33.06 -29.52 23.82
C ARG A 255 -34.11 -28.48 23.43
N LEU A 256 -33.97 -27.83 22.28
CA LEU A 256 -35.01 -26.91 21.76
C LEU A 256 -36.26 -27.67 21.29
N GLU A 257 -36.08 -28.79 20.58
CA GLU A 257 -37.18 -29.62 20.06
C GLU A 257 -38.04 -30.21 21.20
N CYS A 258 -37.40 -30.64 22.29
CA CYS A 258 -38.05 -31.23 23.45
C CYS A 258 -38.58 -30.20 24.48
N SER A 259 -38.49 -28.89 24.21
CA SER A 259 -38.85 -27.85 25.18
C SER A 259 -40.32 -27.45 25.16
N GLU A 260 -40.98 -27.49 26.33
CA GLU A 260 -42.31 -26.90 26.55
C GLU A 260 -42.31 -25.37 26.40
N ARG A 261 -41.16 -24.71 26.58
CA ARG A 261 -41.01 -23.24 26.49
C ARG A 261 -39.81 -22.88 25.59
N PRO A 262 -39.90 -23.10 24.26
CA PRO A 262 -38.74 -23.02 23.37
C PRO A 262 -38.00 -21.68 23.37
N TRP A 263 -38.68 -20.58 23.69
CA TRP A 263 -38.02 -19.28 23.87
C TRP A 263 -37.18 -19.21 25.15
N ALA A 264 -37.68 -19.70 26.28
CA ALA A 264 -36.92 -19.67 27.53
C ALA A 264 -35.66 -20.54 27.42
N THR A 265 -35.74 -21.66 26.68
CA THR A 265 -34.57 -22.45 26.27
C THR A 265 -33.62 -21.62 25.40
N LEU A 266 -34.08 -20.99 24.32
CA LEU A 266 -33.24 -20.14 23.45
C LEU A 266 -32.53 -19.04 24.24
N GLU A 267 -33.26 -18.32 25.10
CA GLU A 267 -32.75 -17.22 25.92
C GLU A 267 -31.70 -17.70 26.93
N ALA A 268 -31.99 -18.79 27.67
CA ALA A 268 -31.04 -19.39 28.62
C ALA A 268 -29.78 -19.94 27.92
N GLU A 269 -29.92 -20.55 26.75
CA GLU A 269 -28.78 -21.08 25.98
C GLU A 269 -27.91 -19.96 25.40
N CYS A 270 -28.51 -18.88 24.87
CA CYS A 270 -27.77 -17.70 24.43
C CYS A 270 -26.99 -17.04 25.59
N VAL A 271 -27.59 -16.95 26.78
CA VAL A 271 -26.93 -16.42 27.99
C VAL A 271 -25.78 -17.32 28.45
N SER A 272 -26.01 -18.64 28.52
CA SER A 272 -25.00 -19.62 28.92
C SER A 272 -23.78 -19.63 27.97
N LEU A 273 -24.03 -19.66 26.66
CA LEU A 273 -22.99 -19.60 25.64
C LEU A 273 -22.26 -18.24 25.62
N SER A 274 -22.99 -17.12 25.80
CA SER A 274 -22.37 -15.79 25.96
C SER A 274 -21.44 -15.73 27.18
N SER A 275 -21.84 -16.34 28.31
CA SER A 275 -21.02 -16.37 29.53
C SER A 275 -19.72 -17.17 29.32
N ARG A 276 -19.79 -18.32 28.63
CA ARG A 276 -18.60 -19.10 28.23
C ARG A 276 -17.69 -18.28 27.31
N LEU A 277 -18.25 -17.71 26.24
CA LEU A 277 -17.52 -16.92 25.24
C LEU A 277 -16.83 -15.70 25.85
N THR A 278 -17.52 -14.93 26.70
CA THR A 278 -16.97 -13.79 27.43
C THR A 278 -15.82 -14.21 28.36
N THR A 279 -15.94 -15.37 29.01
CA THR A 279 -14.89 -15.92 29.88
C THR A 279 -13.64 -16.30 29.09
N VAL A 280 -13.80 -17.03 27.98
CA VAL A 280 -12.69 -17.47 27.11
C VAL A 280 -11.98 -16.27 26.46
N PHE A 281 -12.73 -15.24 26.03
CA PHE A 281 -12.13 -13.99 25.53
C PHE A 281 -11.33 -13.26 26.62
N SER A 282 -11.87 -13.19 27.84
CA SER A 282 -11.19 -12.56 28.99
C SER A 282 -9.90 -13.29 29.36
N GLN A 283 -9.91 -14.63 29.34
CA GLN A 283 -8.71 -15.46 29.51
C GLN A 283 -7.68 -15.23 28.41
N MET A 284 -8.11 -15.18 27.14
CA MET A 284 -7.24 -14.86 26.01
C MET A 284 -6.54 -13.50 26.19
N LEU A 285 -7.26 -12.46 26.59
CA LEU A 285 -6.66 -11.16 26.91
C LEU A 285 -5.66 -11.24 28.08
N GLN A 286 -6.00 -11.92 29.17
CA GLN A 286 -5.10 -12.10 30.32
C GLN A 286 -3.78 -12.81 29.95
N LEU A 287 -3.84 -13.80 29.06
CA LEU A 287 -2.67 -14.55 28.60
C LEU A 287 -1.77 -13.74 27.64
N PHE A 288 -2.37 -12.94 26.76
CA PHE A 288 -1.65 -12.37 25.61
C PHE A 288 -1.49 -10.84 25.59
N ALA A 289 -2.22 -10.06 26.39
CA ALA A 289 -2.18 -8.59 26.33
C ALA A 289 -0.78 -7.96 26.60
N LYS A 290 0.12 -8.71 27.26
CA LYS A 290 1.53 -8.34 27.48
C LYS A 290 2.53 -9.34 26.89
N CYS A 291 2.10 -10.15 25.91
CA CYS A 291 2.94 -11.11 25.22
C CYS A 291 3.66 -10.43 24.05
N GLU A 292 4.82 -9.83 24.32
CA GLU A 292 5.66 -9.18 23.31
C GLU A 292 5.97 -10.07 22.09
N PRO A 293 6.27 -11.39 22.24
CA PRO A 293 6.46 -12.29 21.11
C PRO A 293 5.22 -12.44 20.20
N LEU A 294 4.00 -12.30 20.74
CA LEU A 294 2.78 -12.27 19.93
C LEU A 294 2.65 -10.92 19.21
N LYS A 295 2.88 -9.79 19.89
CA LYS A 295 2.89 -8.46 19.25
C LYS A 295 3.85 -8.48 18.04
N ASP A 296 5.10 -8.87 18.26
CA ASP A 296 6.13 -9.01 17.20
C ASP A 296 5.65 -9.87 16.02
N PHE A 297 5.03 -11.03 16.30
CA PHE A 297 4.49 -11.91 15.27
C PHE A 297 3.38 -11.22 14.44
N LEU A 298 2.43 -10.55 15.09
CA LEU A 298 1.33 -9.85 14.42
C LEU A 298 1.82 -8.67 13.58
N PHE A 299 2.85 -7.94 14.02
CA PHE A 299 3.49 -6.91 13.20
C PHE A 299 4.20 -7.51 11.98
N VAL A 300 4.90 -8.64 12.10
CA VAL A 300 5.49 -9.37 10.96
C VAL A 300 4.44 -9.87 9.98
N GLU A 301 3.25 -10.26 10.45
CA GLU A 301 2.13 -10.65 9.59
C GLU A 301 1.54 -9.46 8.81
N TYR A 302 1.27 -8.34 9.48
CA TYR A 302 0.86 -7.08 8.83
C TYR A 302 1.90 -6.62 7.79
N ASP A 303 3.17 -6.62 8.17
CA ASP A 303 4.31 -6.20 7.35
C ASP A 303 4.45 -7.04 6.07
N LYS A 304 4.30 -8.36 6.20
CA LYS A 304 4.25 -9.31 5.07
C LYS A 304 3.04 -9.06 4.16
N TRP A 305 1.86 -8.82 4.74
CA TRP A 305 0.65 -8.47 3.99
C TRP A 305 0.83 -7.13 3.24
N ARG A 306 1.39 -6.12 3.91
CA ARG A 306 1.60 -4.77 3.36
C ARG A 306 2.52 -4.78 2.15
N ARG A 307 3.67 -5.49 2.22
CA ARG A 307 4.53 -5.72 1.04
C ARG A 307 3.79 -6.40 -0.10
N GLY A 308 2.97 -7.41 0.21
CA GLY A 308 2.13 -8.08 -0.79
C GLY A 308 1.23 -7.11 -1.54
N LEU A 309 0.51 -6.25 -0.80
CA LEU A 309 -0.38 -5.23 -1.38
C LEU A 309 0.39 -4.12 -2.14
N LEU A 310 1.55 -3.67 -1.65
CA LEU A 310 2.40 -2.70 -2.35
C LEU A 310 2.96 -3.26 -3.67
N GLY A 311 3.23 -4.57 -3.74
CA GLY A 311 3.65 -5.26 -4.97
C GLY A 311 2.53 -5.48 -5.99
N GLU A 312 1.26 -5.34 -5.59
CA GLU A 312 0.12 -5.37 -6.51
C GLU A 312 0.00 -4.04 -7.28
N ALA A 313 -0.48 -4.11 -8.52
CA ALA A 313 -0.47 -3.02 -9.50
C ALA A 313 0.92 -2.34 -9.67
N PHE A 314 2.00 -3.08 -9.46
CA PHE A 314 3.38 -2.67 -9.74
C PHE A 314 3.97 -3.67 -10.73
N PHE A 315 3.93 -3.28 -12.01
CA PHE A 315 4.40 -4.10 -13.12
C PHE A 315 5.84 -3.76 -13.47
N TYR A 316 6.64 -4.74 -13.88
CA TYR A 316 8.02 -4.51 -14.31
C TYR A 316 8.40 -5.32 -15.55
N LEU A 317 9.24 -4.73 -16.40
CA LEU A 317 9.80 -5.33 -17.60
C LEU A 317 11.32 -5.09 -17.61
N GLU A 318 12.08 -6.18 -17.61
CA GLU A 318 13.55 -6.11 -17.63
C GLU A 318 14.08 -6.29 -19.06
N ARG A 319 15.10 -5.50 -19.41
CA ARG A 319 15.77 -5.48 -20.71
C ARG A 319 17.27 -5.31 -20.58
N THR A 320 17.97 -5.65 -21.66
CA THR A 320 19.41 -5.41 -21.78
C THR A 320 19.71 -3.93 -21.98
N LYS A 321 20.91 -3.47 -21.59
CA LYS A 321 21.31 -2.06 -21.71
C LYS A 321 21.25 -1.53 -23.16
N ASP A 322 21.59 -2.37 -24.14
CA ASP A 322 21.58 -1.99 -25.56
C ASP A 322 20.16 -1.73 -26.11
N GLU A 323 19.12 -2.28 -25.47
CA GLU A 323 17.73 -2.01 -25.86
C GLU A 323 17.25 -0.59 -25.50
N VAL A 324 18.01 0.18 -24.72
CA VAL A 324 17.76 1.61 -24.43
C VAL A 324 17.67 2.43 -25.71
N LEU A 325 18.42 2.06 -26.75
CA LEU A 325 18.49 2.74 -28.04
C LEU A 325 17.43 2.29 -29.05
N LEU A 326 16.64 1.25 -28.73
CA LEU A 326 15.59 0.77 -29.63
C LEU A 326 14.32 1.63 -29.52
N PRO A 327 13.62 1.94 -30.63
CA PRO A 327 12.37 2.70 -30.62
C PRO A 327 11.16 1.85 -30.16
N ARG A 328 11.31 1.12 -29.05
CA ARG A 328 10.28 0.31 -28.40
C ARG A 328 9.54 1.17 -27.36
N HIS A 329 8.37 1.68 -27.72
CA HIS A 329 7.49 2.48 -26.85
C HIS A 329 6.30 1.64 -26.37
N LEU A 330 6.18 1.39 -25.06
CA LEU A 330 4.98 0.80 -24.48
C LEU A 330 3.86 1.84 -24.44
N ASN A 331 2.66 1.49 -24.93
CA ASN A 331 1.51 2.39 -24.79
C ASN A 331 0.86 2.21 -23.41
N THR A 332 1.53 2.74 -22.39
CA THR A 332 1.16 2.61 -20.96
C THR A 332 -0.26 3.07 -20.64
N HIS A 333 -0.84 4.01 -21.39
CA HIS A 333 -2.27 4.35 -21.30
C HIS A 333 -3.20 3.20 -21.70
N ASP A 334 -2.89 2.47 -22.77
CA ASP A 334 -3.67 1.30 -23.18
C ASP A 334 -3.57 0.21 -22.11
N LEU A 335 -2.37 -0.02 -21.57
CA LEU A 335 -2.12 -0.98 -20.49
C LEU A 335 -2.91 -0.61 -19.22
N LEU A 336 -2.88 0.66 -18.78
CA LEU A 336 -3.71 1.15 -17.68
C LEU A 336 -5.20 0.87 -17.93
N SER A 337 -5.68 1.08 -19.16
CA SER A 337 -7.07 0.78 -19.52
C SER A 337 -7.40 -0.72 -19.36
N LEU A 338 -6.45 -1.62 -19.59
CA LEU A 338 -6.65 -3.08 -19.47
C LEU A 338 -6.61 -3.55 -18.01
N VAL A 339 -5.83 -2.89 -17.15
CA VAL A 339 -5.86 -3.07 -15.69
C VAL A 339 -7.22 -2.62 -15.14
N THR A 340 -7.63 -1.39 -15.45
CA THR A 340 -8.85 -0.75 -14.89
C THR A 340 -10.18 -1.30 -15.44
N LYS A 341 -10.18 -2.04 -16.56
CA LYS A 341 -11.39 -2.69 -17.13
C LYS A 341 -11.91 -3.92 -16.35
N GLY A 342 -11.16 -4.46 -15.39
CA GLY A 342 -11.55 -5.67 -14.63
C GLY A 342 -11.74 -5.41 -13.14
N LYS A 343 -12.17 -6.42 -12.38
CA LYS A 343 -12.43 -6.28 -10.93
C LYS A 343 -11.16 -6.43 -10.08
N TYR A 344 -10.03 -6.77 -10.69
CA TYR A 344 -8.70 -6.90 -10.05
C TYR A 344 -8.42 -5.84 -8.98
N LEU A 345 -8.48 -4.54 -9.32
CA LEU A 345 -8.23 -3.47 -8.34
C LEU A 345 -9.30 -3.48 -7.23
N SER A 346 -10.59 -3.60 -7.56
CA SER A 346 -11.69 -3.72 -6.60
C SER A 346 -11.70 -5.01 -5.76
N ARG A 347 -10.76 -5.94 -6.01
CA ARG A 347 -10.59 -7.19 -5.27
C ARG A 347 -9.23 -7.29 -4.56
N LEU A 348 -8.43 -6.21 -4.54
CA LEU A 348 -7.22 -6.15 -3.73
C LEU A 348 -7.53 -6.53 -2.26
N PRO A 349 -6.67 -7.34 -1.62
CA PRO A 349 -6.92 -7.80 -0.25
C PRO A 349 -6.93 -6.63 0.72
N ARG A 350 -7.79 -6.70 1.74
CA ARG A 350 -7.80 -5.79 2.89
C ARG A 350 -7.16 -6.46 4.11
N PHE A 351 -6.58 -5.65 4.98
CA PHE A 351 -6.15 -6.07 6.32
C PHE A 351 -7.32 -5.86 7.31
N PRO A 352 -7.45 -6.64 8.41
CA PRO A 352 -8.54 -6.45 9.37
C PRO A 352 -8.53 -5.10 10.11
N LEU A 353 -7.39 -4.41 10.12
CA LEU A 353 -7.21 -3.05 10.64
C LEU A 353 -6.89 -2.09 9.47
N PHE A 354 -7.88 -1.80 8.64
CA PHE A 354 -7.70 -1.06 7.38
C PHE A 354 -7.68 0.46 7.60
N CYS A 355 -6.67 1.15 7.08
CA CYS A 355 -6.57 2.62 7.11
C CYS A 355 -6.59 3.15 5.67
N ALA A 356 -7.66 3.82 5.24
CA ALA A 356 -7.79 4.26 3.85
C ALA A 356 -6.66 5.23 3.40
N ALA A 357 -6.14 6.06 4.32
CA ALA A 357 -5.10 7.03 4.03
C ALA A 357 -3.73 6.40 3.74
N THR A 358 -3.38 5.29 4.40
CA THR A 358 -2.09 4.60 4.20
C THR A 358 -2.22 3.38 3.31
N ASP A 359 -3.25 2.56 3.53
CA ASP A 359 -3.30 1.19 3.01
C ASP A 359 -3.66 1.15 1.52
N CYS A 360 -4.25 2.24 1.03
CA CYS A 360 -4.82 2.44 -0.29
C CYS A 360 -6.11 1.65 -0.55
N PRO A 361 -7.29 2.32 -0.60
CA PRO A 361 -8.47 1.68 -1.16
C PRO A 361 -8.24 1.36 -2.64
N ALA A 362 -8.86 0.26 -3.08
CA ALA A 362 -8.89 -0.20 -4.46
C ALA A 362 -9.14 0.91 -5.51
N GLU A 363 -9.96 1.89 -5.14
CA GLU A 363 -10.38 2.97 -6.01
C GLU A 363 -9.29 4.01 -6.25
N SER A 364 -8.32 4.20 -5.34
CA SER A 364 -7.20 5.15 -5.49
C SER A 364 -5.85 4.50 -5.83
N CYS A 365 -5.78 3.17 -5.94
CA CYS A 365 -4.53 2.41 -6.13
C CYS A 365 -3.61 2.99 -7.25
N PRO A 366 -2.40 3.48 -6.91
CA PRO A 366 -1.46 4.00 -7.90
C PRO A 366 -0.87 2.84 -8.72
N VAL A 367 -0.95 2.96 -10.04
CA VAL A 367 -0.45 1.94 -10.98
C VAL A 367 0.92 2.37 -11.49
N VAL A 368 1.90 1.48 -11.36
CA VAL A 368 3.29 1.72 -11.78
C VAL A 368 3.70 0.70 -12.84
N PHE A 369 4.28 1.17 -13.94
CA PHE A 369 4.99 0.36 -14.93
C PHE A 369 6.48 0.73 -14.90
N GLU A 370 7.32 -0.21 -14.49
CA GLU A 370 8.77 -0.07 -14.46
C GLU A 370 9.40 -0.75 -15.68
N GLU A 371 10.30 -0.04 -16.36
CA GLU A 371 11.14 -0.58 -17.43
C GLU A 371 12.61 -0.47 -17.01
N ARG A 372 13.24 -1.62 -16.73
CA ARG A 372 14.65 -1.71 -16.32
C ARG A 372 15.55 -2.00 -17.50
N PHE A 373 16.67 -1.31 -17.54
CA PHE A 373 17.74 -1.53 -18.50
C PHE A 373 19.04 -1.71 -17.72
N ALA A 374 19.58 -2.94 -17.74
CA ALA A 374 20.76 -3.33 -16.97
C ALA A 374 21.78 -4.05 -17.85
N LYS A 375 23.03 -4.09 -17.39
CA LYS A 375 24.04 -5.02 -17.93
C LYS A 375 23.58 -6.46 -17.62
N PRO A 376 23.63 -7.39 -18.58
CA PRO A 376 23.25 -8.79 -18.31
C PRO A 376 24.16 -9.36 -17.21
N LEU A 377 23.57 -10.08 -16.26
CA LEU A 377 24.31 -10.74 -15.18
C LEU A 377 25.33 -11.72 -15.77
N ASN A 378 26.61 -11.56 -15.42
CA ASN A 378 27.65 -12.48 -15.85
C ASN A 378 27.50 -13.80 -15.07
N VAL A 379 26.73 -14.73 -15.63
CA VAL A 379 26.22 -15.96 -15.00
C VAL A 379 27.34 -16.79 -14.36
N SER A 380 28.54 -16.79 -14.94
CA SER A 380 29.75 -17.43 -14.37
C SER A 380 30.03 -16.95 -12.93
N SER A 381 29.99 -15.64 -12.69
CA SER A 381 30.25 -15.02 -11.37
C SER A 381 29.12 -15.22 -10.35
N VAL A 382 27.99 -15.80 -10.78
CA VAL A 382 26.90 -16.24 -9.90
C VAL A 382 27.05 -17.73 -9.61
N LEU A 383 27.39 -18.56 -10.61
CA LEU A 383 27.71 -19.97 -10.37
C LEU A 383 28.95 -20.13 -9.46
N GLU A 384 30.01 -19.34 -9.63
CA GLU A 384 31.20 -19.41 -8.76
C GLU A 384 30.87 -19.11 -7.30
N ARG A 385 29.90 -18.21 -7.03
CA ARG A 385 29.40 -17.97 -5.66
C ARG A 385 28.55 -19.13 -5.15
N LEU A 386 27.74 -19.76 -6.01
CA LEU A 386 26.90 -20.90 -5.65
C LEU A 386 27.68 -22.23 -5.51
N THR A 387 28.87 -22.37 -6.13
CA THR A 387 29.70 -23.58 -6.00
C THR A 387 30.63 -23.55 -4.78
N LEU A 388 31.02 -22.37 -4.30
CA LEU A 388 31.89 -22.23 -3.12
C LEU A 388 31.18 -22.59 -1.80
N ASP A 389 29.89 -22.30 -1.66
CA ASP A 389 29.09 -22.71 -0.49
C ASP A 389 28.79 -24.23 -0.46
N GLY A 390 29.02 -24.95 -1.55
CA GLY A 390 28.69 -26.37 -1.68
C GLY A 390 29.71 -27.36 -1.10
N SER A 391 30.87 -26.90 -0.62
CA SER A 391 32.05 -27.78 -0.42
C SER A 391 32.73 -27.65 0.95
N ASN A 392 31.97 -27.56 2.05
CA ASN A 392 32.56 -27.53 3.40
C ASN A 392 31.72 -28.18 4.52
N CYS A 393 31.14 -29.37 4.27
CA CYS A 393 30.44 -30.11 5.34
C CYS A 393 30.33 -31.64 5.15
N THR A 394 31.45 -32.38 5.09
CA THR A 394 31.56 -33.79 5.56
C THR A 394 33.01 -34.29 5.56
N ASN A 395 33.46 -34.72 6.75
CA ASN A 395 34.30 -35.91 7.03
C ASN A 395 35.36 -35.64 8.10
N ASN A 396 35.20 -36.29 9.27
CA ASN A 396 36.26 -36.33 10.27
C ASN A 396 36.15 -37.57 11.19
N SER A 397 36.58 -38.75 10.69
CA SER A 397 37.05 -39.89 11.51
C SER A 397 37.66 -41.01 10.64
N ALA A 398 38.39 -41.94 11.29
CA ALA A 398 38.76 -43.28 10.79
C ALA A 398 39.75 -43.40 9.61
N GLN A 399 41.04 -43.18 9.91
CA GLN A 399 42.13 -44.16 9.72
C GLN A 399 42.27 -44.97 8.40
N SER A 400 43.41 -44.71 7.72
CA SER A 400 44.46 -45.69 7.34
C SER A 400 44.60 -46.24 5.90
N SER A 401 45.89 -46.34 5.52
CA SER A 401 46.51 -47.32 4.60
C SER A 401 46.56 -47.06 3.08
N ALA A 402 47.56 -47.72 2.47
CA ALA A 402 47.75 -48.04 1.04
C ALA A 402 47.92 -46.90 0.01
N SER A 403 49.18 -46.55 -0.21
CA SER A 403 49.74 -45.85 -1.37
C SER A 403 49.41 -46.47 -2.74
N ARG A 404 49.39 -45.64 -3.82
CA ARG A 404 50.31 -45.71 -5.01
C ARG A 404 49.87 -44.85 -6.21
N THR A 405 50.86 -44.25 -6.90
CA THR A 405 51.04 -44.02 -8.37
C THR A 405 49.83 -43.89 -9.33
N CYS A 406 49.81 -43.08 -10.40
CA CYS A 406 50.82 -42.26 -11.08
C CYS A 406 50.16 -41.14 -11.93
N ASN A 407 50.96 -40.24 -12.51
CA ASN A 407 50.56 -39.32 -13.58
C ASN A 407 50.09 -40.04 -14.85
N GLN A 408 49.25 -39.37 -15.68
CA GLN A 408 49.60 -39.13 -17.08
C GLN A 408 48.85 -37.94 -17.72
N ARG A 409 49.30 -37.54 -18.93
CA ARG A 409 48.92 -36.33 -19.68
C ARG A 409 48.02 -36.67 -20.90
N MET A 410 47.73 -35.62 -21.68
CA MET A 410 47.23 -35.59 -23.08
C MET A 410 45.69 -35.56 -23.22
N ALA A 411 45.09 -34.92 -24.23
CA ALA A 411 45.48 -33.79 -25.10
C ALA A 411 44.24 -33.29 -25.88
N SER A 412 44.26 -32.06 -26.39
CA SER A 412 43.30 -31.45 -27.33
C SER A 412 43.25 -32.19 -28.70
N PRO A 413 42.17 -32.13 -29.52
CA PRO A 413 41.65 -30.85 -30.06
C PRO A 413 40.12 -30.74 -30.31
N THR A 414 39.74 -29.56 -30.82
CA THR A 414 38.39 -29.07 -31.13
C THR A 414 37.79 -29.58 -32.45
N LEU A 415 36.46 -29.64 -32.53
CA LEU A 415 35.72 -29.46 -33.79
C LEU A 415 34.41 -28.70 -33.52
N GLY A 416 34.00 -27.82 -34.44
CA GLY A 416 32.83 -26.93 -34.28
C GLY A 416 31.54 -27.42 -34.96
N ASP A 417 30.49 -26.64 -34.77
CA ASP A 417 29.20 -26.64 -35.49
C ASP A 417 28.49 -27.99 -35.72
N ARG A 418 27.61 -28.35 -34.78
CA ARG A 418 26.24 -28.81 -35.10
C ARG A 418 25.28 -28.86 -33.91
N ILE A 419 23.99 -28.77 -34.27
CA ILE A 419 22.76 -28.92 -33.45
C ILE A 419 22.20 -27.61 -32.85
N ARG A 420 21.35 -26.97 -33.65
CA ARG A 420 20.26 -26.07 -33.21
C ARG A 420 18.94 -26.78 -33.55
N GLY A 421 18.29 -27.41 -32.58
CA GLY A 421 17.01 -28.11 -32.84
C GLY A 421 16.42 -28.84 -31.63
N GLU A 422 15.09 -28.82 -31.59
CA GLU A 422 14.19 -29.77 -30.90
C GLU A 422 14.33 -30.00 -29.38
N ALA A 423 13.51 -29.28 -28.61
CA ALA A 423 13.07 -29.67 -27.26
C ALA A 423 11.58 -29.33 -27.02
N THR A 424 10.69 -29.62 -27.98
CA THR A 424 9.23 -29.62 -27.77
C THR A 424 8.58 -30.78 -28.51
N ARG A 425 7.51 -31.35 -27.92
CA ARG A 425 6.65 -32.47 -28.40
C ARG A 425 7.24 -33.88 -28.23
N SER A 426 6.45 -34.93 -28.02
CA SER A 426 5.03 -35.03 -27.56
C SER A 426 4.64 -36.49 -27.30
N LEU A 427 3.67 -36.70 -26.40
CA LEU A 427 2.61 -37.71 -26.57
C LEU A 427 1.27 -36.93 -26.63
N ARG A 428 0.33 -37.07 -27.60
CA ARG A 428 -0.17 -38.19 -28.45
C ARG A 428 -0.97 -39.21 -27.63
N LEU A 429 -2.12 -39.75 -28.06
CA LEU A 429 -2.87 -39.72 -29.34
C LEU A 429 -4.41 -39.73 -29.04
N ILE A 430 -5.38 -39.61 -29.96
CA ILE A 430 -5.89 -40.61 -30.94
C ILE A 430 -6.73 -39.88 -32.03
N LYS A 431 -7.14 -40.55 -33.13
CA LYS A 431 -7.68 -39.95 -34.38
C LYS A 431 -9.08 -40.46 -34.80
N SER A 432 -9.86 -39.56 -35.42
CA SER A 432 -10.64 -39.77 -36.67
C SER A 432 -10.66 -38.41 -37.43
N ARG A 433 -10.52 -38.25 -38.76
CA ARG A 433 -11.22 -38.80 -39.95
C ARG A 433 -12.73 -38.47 -39.93
N ARG A 434 -13.33 -37.86 -40.97
CA ARG A 434 -12.85 -37.52 -42.34
C ARG A 434 -13.86 -36.58 -43.05
N LYS A 435 -13.39 -35.61 -43.88
CA LYS A 435 -14.11 -34.99 -45.06
C LYS A 435 -15.45 -34.25 -44.78
N SER A 436 -16.00 -33.38 -45.66
CA SER A 436 -15.48 -32.51 -46.75
C SER A 436 -16.63 -31.67 -47.36
N ALA A 437 -16.41 -30.41 -47.76
CA ALA A 437 -17.14 -29.73 -48.85
C ALA A 437 -16.50 -28.37 -49.20
N ASP A 438 -16.52 -28.00 -50.49
CA ASP A 438 -16.14 -26.68 -51.02
C ASP A 438 -17.38 -25.84 -51.36
N CYS A 439 -17.27 -24.50 -51.29
CA CYS A 439 -17.88 -23.47 -52.18
C CYS A 439 -17.96 -22.10 -51.48
N SER A 440 -17.94 -20.94 -52.16
CA SER A 440 -17.42 -20.57 -53.49
C SER A 440 -17.39 -19.03 -53.65
N GLN A 441 -16.57 -18.54 -54.58
CA GLN A 441 -16.74 -17.35 -55.47
C GLN A 441 -17.57 -16.14 -54.95
N SER A 442 -17.05 -14.91 -54.72
CA SER A 442 -16.28 -13.93 -55.54
C SER A 442 -17.13 -12.79 -56.15
N MET A 443 -16.47 -11.70 -56.58
CA MET A 443 -16.93 -10.63 -57.51
C MET A 443 -17.92 -9.51 -57.07
N ALA A 444 -17.39 -8.51 -56.35
CA ALA A 444 -17.16 -7.11 -56.84
C ALA A 444 -18.32 -6.13 -57.22
N VAL A 445 -17.89 -4.86 -57.51
CA VAL A 445 -18.49 -3.82 -58.39
C VAL A 445 -19.17 -2.55 -57.77
N ARG A 446 -18.41 -1.42 -57.78
CA ARG A 446 -18.82 0.02 -57.92
C ARG A 446 -19.64 0.74 -56.81
N ARG A 447 -19.80 2.09 -56.78
CA ARG A 447 -18.92 3.28 -57.03
C ARG A 447 -19.70 4.59 -56.72
N LYS A 448 -18.98 5.71 -56.45
CA LYS A 448 -19.42 7.12 -56.21
C LYS A 448 -19.98 7.40 -54.79
N GLN A 449 -19.73 8.50 -54.05
CA GLN A 449 -19.14 9.86 -54.24
C GLN A 449 -20.15 11.00 -54.47
N VAL A 450 -20.18 12.02 -53.58
CA VAL A 450 -20.33 13.51 -53.79
C VAL A 450 -20.64 14.25 -52.46
N ARG A 451 -20.31 15.56 -52.34
CA ARG A 451 -20.66 16.53 -51.25
C ARG A 451 -21.60 17.63 -51.80
N PRO A 452 -22.40 18.36 -51.00
CA PRO A 452 -22.06 19.77 -50.63
C PRO A 452 -22.67 20.26 -49.27
N ARG A 453 -22.91 21.56 -49.01
CA ARG A 453 -21.96 22.63 -48.55
C ARG A 453 -22.68 23.97 -48.19
N THR A 454 -22.40 24.61 -47.04
CA THR A 454 -22.72 26.03 -46.62
C THR A 454 -24.22 26.44 -46.54
N THR A 455 -24.72 27.46 -45.80
CA THR A 455 -24.40 28.92 -45.59
C THR A 455 -25.05 29.44 -44.26
N THR A 456 -24.44 30.20 -43.33
CA THR A 456 -24.16 31.68 -43.16
C THR A 456 -25.31 32.69 -42.94
N ILE A 457 -25.23 33.49 -41.84
CA ILE A 457 -25.72 34.87 -41.52
C ILE A 457 -25.30 35.15 -40.03
N ALA A 458 -24.50 36.16 -39.60
CA ALA A 458 -24.64 37.64 -39.52
C ALA A 458 -25.73 38.12 -38.51
N ALA A 459 -25.73 39.23 -37.75
CA ALA A 459 -24.80 40.29 -37.32
C ALA A 459 -25.61 41.25 -36.35
N CYS A 460 -25.11 42.16 -35.47
CA CYS A 460 -23.81 42.48 -34.86
C CYS A 460 -23.95 43.56 -33.73
N GLU A 461 -22.90 43.75 -32.91
CA GLU A 461 -22.43 45.01 -32.22
C GLU A 461 -23.09 45.62 -30.96
N GLY A 462 -22.29 46.43 -30.21
CA GLY A 462 -22.68 47.29 -29.07
C GLY A 462 -22.13 46.87 -27.68
N LEU A 463 -20.86 47.10 -27.27
CA LEU A 463 -20.17 48.33 -26.80
C LEU A 463 -20.51 48.89 -25.37
N LEU A 464 -19.56 48.64 -24.44
CA LEU A 464 -19.01 49.54 -23.40
C LEU A 464 -19.71 49.85 -22.04
N ARG A 465 -18.82 49.97 -21.02
CA ARG A 465 -18.93 50.53 -19.63
C ARG A 465 -19.73 49.69 -18.60
N ARG A 466 -19.36 49.51 -17.32
CA ARG A 466 -18.36 50.05 -16.35
C ARG A 466 -18.98 50.90 -15.21
N THR A 467 -19.40 50.21 -14.14
CA THR A 467 -19.48 50.57 -12.69
C THR A 467 -19.57 49.23 -11.95
N GLU A 468 -18.92 48.93 -10.82
CA GLU A 468 -18.78 49.64 -9.51
C GLU A 468 -20.05 49.59 -8.64
N GLY A 469 -19.88 49.16 -7.39
CA GLY A 469 -20.92 49.04 -6.34
C GLY A 469 -21.82 47.78 -6.45
N GLY A 470 -22.26 47.16 -5.35
CA GLY A 470 -21.90 47.38 -3.94
C GLY A 470 -23.03 47.03 -2.96
N ASP A 471 -22.74 46.12 -2.03
CA ASP A 471 -23.44 45.86 -0.75
C ASP A 471 -24.97 45.60 -0.73
N GLY A 472 -25.44 45.21 0.46
CA GLY A 472 -26.84 44.79 0.73
C GLY A 472 -27.03 43.27 0.60
N GLN A 473 -27.30 42.48 1.64
CA GLN A 473 -27.92 42.76 2.95
C GLN A 473 -29.28 43.48 2.81
N SER A 474 -30.40 43.00 3.38
CA SER A 474 -30.53 41.96 4.41
C SER A 474 -31.99 41.47 4.57
N THR A 475 -32.13 40.30 5.19
CA THR A 475 -33.18 39.91 6.17
C THR A 475 -34.70 40.10 5.91
N PHE A 476 -35.45 39.03 6.27
CA PHE A 476 -36.71 39.07 7.06
C PHE A 476 -38.03 39.48 6.34
N THR A 477 -39.25 39.01 6.71
CA THR A 477 -39.70 37.90 7.59
C THR A 477 -41.19 37.50 7.35
N VAL A 478 -41.56 36.26 7.75
CA VAL A 478 -42.83 35.82 8.38
C VAL A 478 -44.17 35.79 7.58
N GLY A 479 -44.97 34.75 7.86
CA GLY A 479 -46.30 34.39 7.34
C GLY A 479 -46.36 32.86 7.14
N SER A 480 -47.09 32.00 7.88
CA SER A 480 -48.39 32.11 8.59
C SER A 480 -49.56 32.42 7.63
N GLU A 481 -50.64 31.62 7.54
CA GLU A 481 -51.06 30.46 8.35
C GLU A 481 -52.15 29.58 7.68
N SER A 482 -52.23 28.29 8.09
CA SER A 482 -53.45 27.47 8.37
C SER A 482 -54.51 27.01 7.32
N ALA A 483 -54.77 25.69 7.34
CA ALA A 483 -56.07 24.97 7.35
C ALA A 483 -57.04 24.74 6.13
N ARG A 484 -57.06 23.45 5.68
CA ARG A 484 -58.19 22.46 5.65
C ARG A 484 -59.42 22.52 4.68
N SER A 485 -59.85 21.30 4.28
CA SER A 485 -61.20 20.84 3.80
C SER A 485 -61.65 21.13 2.36
N ALA A 486 -62.47 20.31 1.66
CA ALA A 486 -62.86 18.87 1.76
C ALA A 486 -63.74 18.44 0.53
N ARG A 487 -64.17 17.15 0.46
CA ARG A 487 -65.16 16.50 -0.48
C ARG A 487 -64.65 16.21 -1.92
N GLU A 488 -65.21 15.26 -2.70
CA GLU A 488 -66.42 14.39 -2.54
C GLU A 488 -66.22 12.94 -3.09
N LYS A 489 -67.31 12.14 -3.24
CA LYS A 489 -67.39 10.71 -3.64
C LYS A 489 -68.66 10.48 -4.51
N PRO A 490 -68.81 9.41 -5.35
CA PRO A 490 -69.42 8.14 -4.87
C PRO A 490 -69.09 6.82 -5.67
N ASN A 491 -69.55 5.67 -5.12
CA ASN A 491 -70.07 4.35 -5.64
C ASN A 491 -69.90 3.83 -7.11
N ASP A 492 -70.09 2.53 -7.48
CA ASP A 492 -70.86 1.40 -6.87
C ASP A 492 -70.43 -0.08 -7.25
N SER A 493 -71.07 -1.09 -6.63
CA SER A 493 -71.39 -2.54 -6.93
C SER A 493 -70.81 -3.33 -8.16
N SER A 494 -70.70 -4.69 -8.26
CA SER A 494 -70.91 -5.88 -7.36
C SER A 494 -70.61 -7.26 -8.05
N GLY A 495 -70.20 -8.31 -7.28
CA GLY A 495 -70.39 -9.78 -7.57
C GLY A 495 -69.54 -10.48 -8.68
N GLU A 496 -69.51 -11.82 -8.87
CA GLU A 496 -69.68 -13.02 -7.99
C GLU A 496 -69.26 -14.33 -8.76
N ASN A 497 -69.08 -15.47 -8.05
CA ASN A 497 -69.09 -16.90 -8.51
C ASN A 497 -67.83 -17.61 -9.12
N VAL A 498 -67.87 -18.96 -9.02
CA VAL A 498 -66.87 -20.04 -9.27
C VAL A 498 -67.68 -21.33 -9.61
N PRO A 499 -67.35 -22.19 -10.62
CA PRO A 499 -66.63 -23.48 -10.36
C PRO A 499 -65.85 -24.17 -11.53
N ASP A 500 -64.97 -25.12 -11.15
CA ASP A 500 -64.57 -26.47 -11.69
C ASP A 500 -64.40 -26.75 -13.22
N ASP A 501 -63.70 -27.79 -13.74
CA ASP A 501 -62.83 -28.89 -13.23
C ASP A 501 -61.64 -29.09 -14.24
N LEU A 502 -60.96 -30.19 -14.63
CA LEU A 502 -60.98 -31.67 -14.49
C LEU A 502 -59.52 -32.22 -14.39
N LEU A 503 -59.24 -33.10 -13.43
CA LEU A 503 -58.41 -34.35 -13.41
C LEU A 503 -57.10 -34.51 -14.28
N THR A 504 -56.07 -35.32 -13.95
CA THR A 504 -55.98 -36.54 -13.10
C THR A 504 -54.53 -36.88 -12.65
N ARG A 505 -54.35 -37.45 -11.43
CA ARG A 505 -53.45 -38.58 -10.97
C ARG A 505 -52.03 -38.84 -11.58
N SER A 506 -51.03 -39.42 -10.87
CA SER A 506 -50.78 -39.76 -9.44
C SER A 506 -49.44 -40.50 -9.22
N ASN A 507 -48.92 -40.54 -7.97
CA ASN A 507 -48.04 -41.57 -7.36
C ASN A 507 -46.56 -41.66 -7.86
N SER A 508 -45.48 -41.66 -7.03
CA SER A 508 -45.05 -42.42 -5.81
C SER A 508 -44.41 -43.80 -6.13
N ALA A 509 -43.30 -44.28 -5.54
CA ALA A 509 -42.36 -43.76 -4.51
C ALA A 509 -41.02 -44.58 -4.50
N SER A 510 -40.06 -44.14 -3.67
CA SER A 510 -39.04 -44.93 -2.92
C SER A 510 -38.34 -46.18 -3.51
N ALA A 511 -36.99 -46.20 -3.49
CA ALA A 511 -36.21 -47.28 -2.83
C ALA A 511 -34.68 -46.98 -2.75
N LEU A 512 -34.10 -47.24 -1.58
CA LEU A 512 -32.70 -47.65 -1.32
C LEU A 512 -32.70 -49.21 -1.24
N PRO A 513 -31.59 -49.99 -1.34
CA PRO A 513 -30.46 -49.88 -0.39
C PRO A 513 -29.07 -50.47 -0.83
N THR A 514 -28.20 -50.65 0.19
CA THR A 514 -27.10 -51.64 0.36
C THR A 514 -25.73 -51.44 -0.34
N SER A 515 -24.71 -51.78 0.45
CA SER A 515 -23.29 -52.00 0.11
C SER A 515 -22.96 -53.48 0.38
N PRO A 516 -21.84 -54.03 -0.16
CA PRO A 516 -20.66 -54.23 0.69
C PRO A 516 -19.34 -53.81 0.00
N ALA A 517 -18.20 -54.17 0.59
CA ALA A 517 -16.84 -53.77 0.19
C ALA A 517 -16.08 -54.90 -0.54
N ASP A 518 -14.87 -54.59 -1.04
CA ASP A 518 -13.63 -55.35 -0.74
C ASP A 518 -12.37 -54.53 -1.16
N GLU A 519 -11.19 -54.96 -0.70
CA GLU A 519 -9.89 -54.29 -0.90
C GLU A 519 -9.15 -54.73 -2.19
N ASP A 520 -8.13 -53.97 -2.64
CA ASP A 520 -6.76 -54.51 -2.74
C ASP A 520 -5.68 -53.40 -2.95
N VAL A 521 -4.40 -53.77 -2.81
CA VAL A 521 -3.23 -52.87 -2.68
C VAL A 521 -2.30 -52.87 -3.92
N VAL A 522 -1.97 -51.68 -4.44
CA VAL A 522 -0.70 -51.43 -5.18
C VAL A 522 -0.14 -50.04 -4.86
N SER A 523 1.16 -49.97 -4.55
CA SER A 523 1.93 -48.73 -4.25
C SER A 523 3.05 -48.46 -5.29
N VAL A 524 3.88 -47.43 -5.07
CA VAL A 524 5.16 -47.08 -5.79
C VAL A 524 5.01 -46.16 -7.04
N PRO A 525 5.84 -45.11 -7.24
CA PRO A 525 6.49 -44.18 -6.29
C PRO A 525 6.29 -42.68 -6.66
N SER A 526 6.78 -41.75 -5.84
CA SER A 526 6.80 -40.30 -6.14
C SER A 526 8.18 -39.79 -6.57
N PRO A 527 8.33 -39.06 -7.69
CA PRO A 527 9.52 -38.26 -7.96
C PRO A 527 9.40 -36.88 -7.26
N SER A 528 10.36 -36.55 -6.40
CA SER A 528 10.37 -35.29 -5.66
C SER A 528 10.78 -34.09 -6.53
N ALA A 529 9.92 -33.07 -6.60
CA ALA A 529 10.26 -31.74 -7.10
C ALA A 529 9.89 -30.70 -6.04
N SER A 530 10.87 -29.94 -5.56
CA SER A 530 10.72 -28.96 -4.48
C SER A 530 10.04 -27.67 -4.97
N VAL A 531 8.72 -27.68 -5.00
CA VAL A 531 7.92 -26.45 -5.18
C VAL A 531 8.01 -25.61 -3.91
N THR A 532 8.44 -24.36 -4.06
CA THR A 532 8.53 -23.37 -2.98
C THR A 532 7.16 -23.12 -2.35
N SER A 533 7.14 -22.91 -1.04
CA SER A 533 5.91 -22.92 -0.24
C SER A 533 4.87 -21.88 -0.71
N PRO A 534 3.66 -22.31 -1.10
CA PRO A 534 2.52 -21.39 -1.17
C PRO A 534 2.15 -20.90 0.23
N LEU A 535 1.26 -19.92 0.27
CA LEU A 535 0.71 -19.31 1.51
C LEU A 535 0.18 -20.39 2.49
N LEU A 536 0.15 -20.05 3.79
CA LEU A 536 -0.42 -20.89 4.85
C LEU A 536 -1.93 -21.11 4.62
N LEU A 537 -2.26 -22.13 3.83
CA LEU A 537 -3.61 -22.43 3.36
C LEU A 537 -4.30 -23.56 4.16
N ASN A 538 -3.56 -24.28 4.99
CA ASN A 538 -4.07 -25.45 5.72
C ASN A 538 -5.13 -25.12 6.79
N GLU A 539 -5.24 -23.86 7.24
CA GLU A 539 -6.16 -23.42 8.30
C GLU A 539 -6.94 -22.15 7.92
N ALA A 540 -7.11 -21.86 6.62
CA ALA A 540 -7.83 -20.69 6.15
C ALA A 540 -9.35 -20.92 6.16
N HIS A 541 -10.11 -20.01 6.80
CA HIS A 541 -11.58 -20.09 6.86
C HIS A 541 -12.20 -20.01 5.44
N PRO A 542 -13.26 -20.78 5.11
CA PRO A 542 -13.76 -20.89 3.73
C PRO A 542 -14.15 -19.57 3.05
N LYS A 543 -14.67 -18.59 3.79
CA LYS A 543 -14.97 -17.24 3.24
C LYS A 543 -13.71 -16.50 2.76
N ASP A 544 -12.63 -16.62 3.52
CA ASP A 544 -11.36 -15.94 3.24
C ASP A 544 -10.66 -16.65 2.07
N LEU A 545 -10.68 -17.99 2.07
CA LEU A 545 -10.19 -18.82 0.97
C LEU A 545 -10.92 -18.50 -0.34
N GLN A 546 -12.26 -18.39 -0.31
CA GLN A 546 -13.04 -17.97 -1.48
C GLN A 546 -12.63 -16.56 -1.94
N THR A 547 -12.47 -15.62 -1.01
CA THR A 547 -12.09 -14.23 -1.33
C THR A 547 -10.70 -14.17 -1.99
N ALA A 548 -9.74 -14.92 -1.47
CA ALA A 548 -8.39 -15.05 -2.04
C ALA A 548 -8.40 -15.71 -3.42
N VAL A 549 -9.19 -16.78 -3.61
CA VAL A 549 -9.36 -17.46 -4.91
C VAL A 549 -10.02 -16.53 -5.95
N GLU A 550 -11.00 -15.73 -5.56
CA GLU A 550 -11.63 -14.74 -6.44
C GLU A 550 -10.68 -13.59 -6.80
N PHE A 551 -9.84 -13.14 -5.86
CA PHE A 551 -8.78 -12.16 -6.13
C PHE A 551 -7.73 -12.70 -7.12
N VAL A 552 -7.17 -13.89 -6.87
CA VAL A 552 -6.18 -14.53 -7.75
C VAL A 552 -6.77 -14.74 -9.16
N ARG A 553 -8.03 -15.15 -9.26
CA ARG A 553 -8.74 -15.28 -10.55
C ARG A 553 -8.81 -13.97 -11.33
N GLU A 554 -9.14 -12.86 -10.67
CA GLU A 554 -9.16 -11.53 -11.31
C GLU A 554 -7.75 -11.02 -11.67
N ARG A 555 -6.72 -11.35 -10.87
CA ARG A 555 -5.32 -11.04 -11.16
C ARG A 555 -4.82 -11.77 -12.41
N GLU A 556 -5.08 -13.08 -12.52
CA GLU A 556 -4.74 -13.83 -13.75
C GLU A 556 -5.53 -13.34 -14.96
N ALA A 557 -6.83 -13.04 -14.81
CA ALA A 557 -7.63 -12.47 -15.90
C ALA A 557 -7.09 -11.09 -16.34
N MET A 558 -6.54 -10.30 -15.43
CA MET A 558 -5.88 -9.02 -15.72
C MET A 558 -4.54 -9.22 -16.46
N LYS A 559 -3.68 -10.14 -16.00
CA LYS A 559 -2.43 -10.51 -16.67
C LYS A 559 -2.68 -11.03 -18.09
N GLN A 560 -3.71 -11.86 -18.28
CA GLN A 560 -4.11 -12.36 -19.60
C GLN A 560 -4.56 -11.22 -20.54
N ARG A 561 -5.31 -10.22 -20.05
CA ARG A 561 -5.65 -9.02 -20.86
C ARG A 561 -4.40 -8.23 -21.24
N LEU A 562 -3.50 -7.96 -20.29
CA LEU A 562 -2.24 -7.24 -20.57
C LEU A 562 -1.40 -7.95 -21.63
N ARG A 563 -1.25 -9.27 -21.56
CA ARG A 563 -0.47 -10.05 -22.53
C ARG A 563 -1.14 -10.17 -23.89
N LEU A 564 -2.43 -10.52 -23.94
CA LEU A 564 -3.14 -10.84 -25.19
C LEU A 564 -3.68 -9.60 -25.93
N GLN A 565 -3.99 -8.51 -25.23
CA GLN A 565 -4.57 -7.29 -25.81
C GLN A 565 -3.59 -6.11 -25.78
N GLY A 566 -2.73 -6.04 -24.76
CA GLY A 566 -1.73 -4.98 -24.61
C GLY A 566 -0.34 -5.32 -25.15
N GLY A 567 -0.06 -6.60 -25.46
CA GLY A 567 1.28 -7.06 -25.86
C GLY A 567 2.33 -6.94 -24.75
N TYR A 568 1.91 -6.85 -23.48
CA TYR A 568 2.83 -6.68 -22.35
C TYR A 568 3.42 -8.02 -21.92
N GLU A 569 4.76 -8.11 -21.92
CA GLU A 569 5.52 -9.30 -21.55
C GLU A 569 6.16 -9.21 -20.15
N GLY A 570 5.89 -8.14 -19.41
CA GLY A 570 6.42 -7.93 -18.06
C GLY A 570 5.68 -8.71 -16.96
N CYS A 571 6.27 -8.69 -15.77
CA CYS A 571 5.82 -9.39 -14.56
C CYS A 571 5.18 -8.42 -13.56
N LEU A 572 4.69 -8.96 -12.44
CA LEU A 572 4.04 -8.24 -11.34
C LEU A 572 4.81 -8.50 -10.03
N TYR A 573 5.06 -7.47 -9.22
CA TYR A 573 5.95 -7.62 -8.06
C TYR A 573 5.44 -8.58 -6.98
N SER A 574 4.14 -8.63 -6.74
CA SER A 574 3.51 -9.56 -5.80
C SER A 574 3.65 -11.05 -6.18
N GLU A 575 4.21 -11.36 -7.35
CA GLU A 575 4.42 -12.71 -7.86
C GLU A 575 5.91 -13.10 -7.95
N SER A 576 6.84 -12.14 -7.86
CA SER A 576 8.26 -12.44 -7.95
C SER A 576 8.80 -12.96 -6.62
N ALA A 577 9.01 -14.27 -6.55
CA ALA A 577 9.85 -14.88 -5.51
C ALA A 577 11.35 -14.50 -5.65
N VAL A 578 11.74 -13.83 -6.74
CA VAL A 578 13.12 -13.46 -7.05
C VAL A 578 13.36 -11.99 -6.69
N THR A 579 14.27 -11.78 -5.75
CA THR A 579 14.89 -10.49 -5.42
C THR A 579 13.91 -9.35 -5.12
N LEU A 580 12.94 -9.63 -4.24
CA LEU A 580 12.64 -8.63 -3.23
C LEU A 580 13.92 -8.37 -2.43
N VAL A 581 14.26 -7.10 -2.32
CA VAL A 581 15.26 -6.56 -1.40
C VAL A 581 14.90 -7.03 0.01
N MET A 582 15.91 -7.31 0.86
CA MET A 582 15.75 -7.96 2.17
C MET A 582 14.51 -7.51 2.94
N PRO A 583 13.78 -8.44 3.60
CA PRO A 583 12.41 -8.21 4.07
C PRO A 583 12.34 -6.99 4.99
N LEU A 584 11.84 -5.86 4.48
CA LEU A 584 11.73 -4.59 5.20
C LEU A 584 10.89 -4.76 6.47
N ARG A 585 11.49 -4.99 7.64
CA ARG A 585 10.72 -5.20 8.86
C ARG A 585 10.14 -3.86 9.32
N CYS A 586 8.89 -3.57 8.98
CA CYS A 586 8.05 -2.67 9.79
C CYS A 586 7.62 -3.37 11.09
N CYS A 587 8.59 -3.89 11.84
CA CYS A 587 8.44 -4.37 13.21
C CYS A 587 8.50 -3.17 14.18
N PRO A 588 7.93 -3.29 15.39
CA PRO A 588 8.16 -2.33 16.45
C PRO A 588 9.67 -2.27 16.80
N LEU A 589 10.14 -1.07 17.13
CA LEU A 589 11.56 -0.79 17.35
C LEU A 589 12.00 -1.32 18.72
N THR A 590 12.45 -2.57 18.80
CA THR A 590 13.14 -3.10 19.99
C THR A 590 14.55 -2.49 20.10
N THR A 591 14.65 -1.33 20.77
CA THR A 591 15.78 -0.38 20.78
C THR A 591 17.06 -0.83 21.52
N SER A 592 17.26 -2.13 21.75
CA SER A 592 18.40 -2.65 22.56
C SER A 592 19.79 -2.50 21.91
N SER A 593 19.90 -1.90 20.72
CA SER A 593 21.15 -1.69 19.98
C SER A 593 21.65 -0.23 19.95
N LEU A 594 20.78 0.77 20.20
CA LEU A 594 21.09 2.19 20.01
C LEU A 594 22.00 2.82 21.09
N SER A 595 22.39 2.07 22.13
CA SER A 595 23.17 2.58 23.26
C SER A 595 24.70 2.59 23.05
N LYS A 596 25.17 2.58 21.80
CA LYS A 596 26.61 2.69 21.46
C LYS A 596 26.82 3.82 20.46
N ALA A 597 27.75 4.72 20.79
CA ALA A 597 28.17 5.78 19.89
C ALA A 597 28.59 5.19 18.53
N PRO A 598 28.12 5.75 17.40
CA PRO A 598 28.36 5.15 16.09
C PRO A 598 29.86 5.13 15.77
N PRO A 599 30.38 4.06 15.13
CA PRO A 599 31.71 4.09 14.54
C PRO A 599 31.78 5.17 13.47
N LYS A 600 32.99 5.56 13.03
CA LYS A 600 33.17 6.53 11.95
C LYS A 600 32.80 5.92 10.59
N THR A 601 31.51 5.79 10.33
CA THR A 601 30.91 5.36 9.07
C THR A 601 31.23 6.31 7.92
N ALA A 602 31.20 5.78 6.70
CA ALA A 602 31.19 6.60 5.49
C ALA A 602 29.79 7.18 5.28
N THR A 603 29.69 8.39 4.74
CA THR A 603 28.41 9.08 4.55
C THR A 603 27.98 8.99 3.09
N HIS A 604 26.69 8.71 2.86
CA HIS A 604 26.02 8.83 1.57
C HIS A 604 25.05 10.00 1.66
N LEU A 605 25.37 11.09 0.98
CA LEU A 605 24.54 12.29 0.93
C LEU A 605 23.43 12.13 -0.13
N ILE A 606 22.18 12.40 0.26
CA ILE A 606 21.04 12.48 -0.65
C ILE A 606 20.57 13.94 -0.69
N VAL A 607 20.74 14.58 -1.85
CA VAL A 607 20.39 15.98 -2.09
C VAL A 607 19.03 16.06 -2.78
N PHE A 608 18.10 16.81 -2.21
CA PHE A 608 16.77 17.02 -2.76
C PHE A 608 16.70 18.38 -3.44
N VAL A 609 16.27 18.42 -4.72
CA VAL A 609 16.27 19.65 -5.53
C VAL A 609 14.87 19.92 -6.09
N HIS A 610 14.28 21.03 -5.68
CA HIS A 610 12.88 21.38 -5.93
C HIS A 610 12.58 21.88 -7.35
N GLY A 611 11.29 22.05 -7.64
CA GLY A 611 10.78 22.52 -8.93
C GLY A 611 10.78 24.04 -9.10
N LEU A 612 10.24 24.49 -10.24
CA LEU A 612 9.90 25.89 -10.51
C LEU A 612 8.75 26.35 -9.60
N GLU A 613 8.85 27.55 -9.00
CA GLU A 613 7.95 28.02 -7.92
C GLU A 613 7.91 27.09 -6.69
N GLY A 614 8.82 26.12 -6.59
CA GLY A 614 8.90 25.13 -5.51
C GLY A 614 9.76 25.57 -4.33
N SER A 615 9.75 24.76 -3.28
CA SER A 615 10.47 24.97 -2.02
C SER A 615 11.30 23.75 -1.62
N HIS A 616 12.22 23.94 -0.67
CA HIS A 616 12.97 22.83 -0.08
C HIS A 616 12.09 21.81 0.68
N GLU A 617 10.84 22.14 1.01
CA GLU A 617 9.89 21.25 1.69
C GLU A 617 9.17 20.31 0.71
N ASP A 618 9.11 20.64 -0.59
CA ASP A 618 8.35 19.91 -1.62
C ASP A 618 8.68 18.40 -1.64
N LEU A 619 9.96 18.06 -1.39
CA LEU A 619 10.47 16.69 -1.44
C LEU A 619 10.62 16.03 -0.06
N SER A 620 10.13 16.65 1.02
CA SER A 620 10.09 16.05 2.36
C SER A 620 9.43 14.65 2.40
N PRO A 621 8.34 14.36 1.65
CA PRO A 621 7.78 13.00 1.57
C PRO A 621 8.78 11.94 1.08
N TYR A 622 9.71 12.30 0.18
CA TYR A 622 10.77 11.40 -0.28
C TYR A 622 11.89 11.26 0.76
N ARG A 623 12.29 12.33 1.46
CA ARG A 623 13.25 12.27 2.59
C ARG A 623 12.74 11.33 3.69
N TRP A 624 11.50 11.52 4.12
CA TRP A 624 10.81 10.68 5.11
C TRP A 624 10.81 9.20 4.69
N ALA A 625 10.31 8.89 3.49
CA ALA A 625 10.12 7.51 3.08
C ALA A 625 11.47 6.80 2.79
N LEU A 626 12.51 7.52 2.36
CA LEU A 626 13.87 6.99 2.27
C LEU A 626 14.44 6.66 3.66
N ARG A 627 14.27 7.55 4.66
CA ARG A 627 14.70 7.33 6.06
C ARG A 627 14.08 6.06 6.63
N GLN A 628 12.76 5.90 6.52
CA GLN A 628 12.06 4.71 7.00
C GLN A 628 12.48 3.42 6.30
N ALA A 629 12.51 3.43 4.96
CA ALA A 629 12.79 2.23 4.18
C ALA A 629 14.26 1.78 4.35
N ALA A 630 15.20 2.72 4.47
CA ALA A 630 16.59 2.41 4.82
C ALA A 630 16.71 1.83 6.24
N PHE A 631 16.06 2.43 7.24
CA PHE A 631 16.09 1.90 8.61
C PHE A 631 15.51 0.49 8.70
N ALA A 632 14.35 0.26 8.07
CA ALA A 632 13.70 -1.06 8.01
C ALA A 632 14.49 -2.11 7.20
N TYR A 633 15.45 -1.69 6.37
CA TYR A 633 16.39 -2.56 5.67
C TYR A 633 17.56 -2.96 6.57
N GLU A 634 18.20 -2.00 7.25
CA GLU A 634 19.35 -2.25 8.12
C GLU A 634 19.04 -3.27 9.23
N PHE A 635 17.91 -3.12 9.92
CA PHE A 635 17.49 -4.01 11.02
C PHE A 635 17.34 -5.48 10.62
N CYS A 636 17.18 -5.76 9.32
CA CYS A 636 17.00 -7.10 8.76
C CYS A 636 18.31 -7.69 8.28
N GLU A 637 19.09 -6.87 7.58
CA GLU A 637 20.44 -7.21 7.16
C GLU A 637 21.36 -7.47 8.36
N GLU A 638 21.23 -6.73 9.46
CA GLU A 638 21.99 -7.02 10.69
C GLU A 638 21.64 -8.38 11.29
N LYS A 639 20.40 -8.86 11.14
CA LYS A 639 19.97 -10.19 11.61
C LYS A 639 20.39 -11.33 10.69
N GLU A 640 20.40 -11.14 9.36
CA GLU A 640 20.87 -12.18 8.43
C GLU A 640 22.40 -12.20 8.25
N LYS A 641 23.07 -11.04 8.17
CA LYS A 641 24.53 -10.98 7.97
C LYS A 641 25.31 -11.41 9.20
N HIS A 642 24.73 -11.37 10.40
CA HIS A 642 25.33 -12.03 11.57
C HIS A 642 25.54 -13.54 11.37
N ALA A 643 24.71 -14.19 10.54
CA ALA A 643 24.90 -15.58 10.14
C ALA A 643 25.88 -15.76 8.96
N ARG A 644 25.96 -14.78 8.04
CA ARG A 644 26.79 -14.86 6.82
C ARG A 644 28.22 -14.30 6.92
N LYS A 645 28.53 -13.45 7.90
CA LYS A 645 29.87 -12.85 8.15
C LYS A 645 30.51 -12.06 6.99
N GLU A 646 29.74 -11.64 5.99
CA GLU A 646 30.27 -10.83 4.88
C GLU A 646 30.59 -9.38 5.30
N PRO A 647 31.75 -8.82 4.93
CA PRO A 647 32.04 -7.41 5.13
C PRO A 647 31.28 -6.56 4.11
N VAL A 648 30.41 -5.67 4.59
CA VAL A 648 29.66 -4.71 3.75
C VAL A 648 29.99 -3.30 4.22
N GLU A 649 30.28 -2.42 3.25
CA GLU A 649 30.56 -1.01 3.48
C GLU A 649 29.27 -0.29 3.92
N LYS A 650 29.04 -0.18 5.23
CA LYS A 650 27.84 0.46 5.79
C LYS A 650 27.92 1.98 5.62
N PHE A 651 26.92 2.55 4.96
CA PHE A 651 26.76 3.97 4.74
C PHE A 651 25.72 4.58 5.68
N GLU A 652 26.09 5.70 6.28
CA GLU A 652 25.18 6.58 7.00
C GLU A 652 24.49 7.52 5.99
N LEU A 653 23.16 7.49 5.90
CA LEU A 653 22.41 8.37 4.99
C LEU A 653 22.30 9.77 5.59
N ALA A 654 22.87 10.76 4.91
CA ALA A 654 22.69 12.18 5.20
C ALA A 654 21.74 12.81 4.17
N TYR A 655 20.99 13.84 4.56
CA TYR A 655 19.95 14.44 3.72
C TYR A 655 20.13 15.97 3.65
N LEU A 656 20.19 16.52 2.44
CA LEU A 656 20.26 17.97 2.18
C LEU A 656 19.02 18.39 1.37
N MET A 657 18.14 19.18 1.98
CA MET A 657 17.01 19.80 1.28
C MET A 657 17.49 21.13 0.68
N SER A 658 17.72 21.17 -0.63
CA SER A 658 18.31 22.34 -1.31
C SER A 658 17.42 23.58 -1.18
N ARG A 659 17.99 24.67 -0.67
CA ARG A 659 17.37 26.00 -0.52
C ARG A 659 17.97 27.03 -1.48
N ALA A 660 19.18 26.78 -2.00
CA ALA A 660 19.99 27.70 -2.82
C ALA A 660 19.32 28.31 -4.07
N ASN A 661 18.16 27.79 -4.49
CA ASN A 661 17.40 28.29 -5.64
C ASN A 661 15.95 28.70 -5.31
N GLN A 662 15.51 28.61 -4.05
CA GLN A 662 14.11 28.82 -3.65
C GLN A 662 13.60 30.25 -3.94
N SER A 663 14.48 31.26 -3.90
CA SER A 663 14.14 32.66 -4.23
C SER A 663 14.27 33.00 -5.73
N GLU A 664 14.93 32.18 -6.55
CA GLU A 664 15.39 32.57 -7.90
C GLU A 664 15.08 31.55 -9.02
N THR A 665 14.07 30.68 -8.86
CA THR A 665 13.74 29.60 -9.83
C THR A 665 13.55 30.03 -11.30
N TRP A 666 13.34 31.32 -11.54
CA TRP A 666 13.12 31.93 -12.86
C TRP A 666 14.41 32.41 -13.57
N ALA A 667 15.57 32.36 -12.89
CA ALA A 667 16.89 32.78 -13.38
C ALA A 667 17.45 31.87 -14.50
N ASP A 668 18.68 32.10 -14.95
CA ASP A 668 19.34 31.18 -15.90
C ASP A 668 19.69 29.86 -15.21
N ILE A 669 19.45 28.72 -15.86
CA ILE A 669 19.72 27.39 -15.30
C ILE A 669 21.21 27.22 -14.99
N THR A 670 22.09 27.89 -15.75
CA THR A 670 23.54 27.91 -15.50
C THR A 670 23.87 28.55 -14.15
N SER A 671 23.18 29.63 -13.76
CA SER A 671 23.37 30.28 -12.45
C SER A 671 22.85 29.39 -11.32
N MET A 672 21.64 28.85 -11.47
CA MET A 672 21.04 27.96 -10.47
C MET A 672 21.86 26.68 -10.24
N ALA A 673 22.57 26.22 -11.26
CA ALA A 673 23.50 25.10 -11.18
C ALA A 673 24.76 25.41 -10.36
N HIS A 674 25.31 26.63 -10.44
CA HIS A 674 26.41 27.05 -9.57
C HIS A 674 25.96 27.21 -8.12
N ASN A 675 24.78 27.80 -7.89
CA ASN A 675 24.18 27.92 -6.55
C ASN A 675 24.05 26.55 -5.86
N LEU A 676 23.54 25.55 -6.60
CA LEU A 676 23.42 24.16 -6.10
C LEU A 676 24.79 23.51 -5.85
N LEU A 677 25.79 23.72 -6.72
CA LEU A 677 27.13 23.18 -6.51
C LEU A 677 27.79 23.74 -5.25
N ASN A 678 27.64 25.05 -4.98
CA ASN A 678 28.18 25.69 -3.79
C ASN A 678 27.55 25.12 -2.51
N GLU A 679 26.22 25.02 -2.45
CA GLU A 679 25.48 24.47 -1.30
C GLU A 679 25.87 23.01 -1.01
N VAL A 680 26.11 22.19 -2.05
CA VAL A 680 26.63 20.83 -1.89
C VAL A 680 28.09 20.81 -1.42
N CYS A 681 28.92 21.78 -1.85
CA CYS A 681 30.31 21.90 -1.38
C CYS A 681 30.37 22.31 0.09
N GLU A 682 29.62 23.35 0.48
CA GLU A 682 29.48 23.83 1.86
C GLU A 682 29.05 22.70 2.81
N PHE A 683 27.99 21.94 2.45
CA PHE A 683 27.56 20.77 3.22
C PHE A 683 28.66 19.70 3.34
N CYS A 684 29.40 19.43 2.27
CA CYS A 684 30.49 18.45 2.28
C CYS A 684 31.71 18.93 3.08
N GLU A 685 31.94 20.24 3.18
CA GLU A 685 32.98 20.83 4.02
C GLU A 685 32.62 20.75 5.51
N GLU A 686 31.37 21.05 5.89
CA GLU A 686 30.86 20.88 7.26
C GLU A 686 30.95 19.43 7.76
N HIS A 687 30.58 18.46 6.91
CA HIS A 687 30.64 17.02 7.23
C HIS A 687 32.05 16.43 7.01
N GLY A 688 32.94 17.19 6.38
CA GLY A 688 34.29 16.83 6.00
C GLY A 688 34.38 15.61 5.06
N ASN A 689 35.57 15.02 5.00
CA ASN A 689 35.92 13.90 4.11
C ASN A 689 35.16 12.56 4.37
N ARG A 690 34.03 12.56 5.08
CA ARG A 690 33.18 11.37 5.30
C ARG A 690 32.34 10.99 4.09
N VAL A 691 31.87 11.96 3.31
CA VAL A 691 30.99 11.72 2.15
C VAL A 691 31.76 10.96 1.06
N LYS A 692 31.33 9.72 0.74
CA LYS A 692 31.90 8.91 -0.37
C LYS A 692 30.91 8.59 -1.48
N ARG A 693 29.63 8.91 -1.28
CA ARG A 693 28.55 8.74 -2.25
C ARG A 693 27.64 9.97 -2.21
N ILE A 694 27.24 10.47 -3.36
CA ILE A 694 26.24 11.54 -3.48
C ILE A 694 25.14 11.12 -4.45
N SER A 695 23.89 11.16 -4.01
CA SER A 695 22.70 10.96 -4.83
C SER A 695 21.88 12.24 -4.92
N PHE A 696 21.14 12.41 -6.01
CA PHE A 696 20.21 13.52 -6.20
C PHE A 696 18.79 12.97 -6.41
N VAL A 697 17.82 13.52 -5.69
CA VAL A 697 16.38 13.33 -5.91
C VAL A 697 15.81 14.68 -6.32
N ALA A 698 15.28 14.81 -7.53
CA ALA A 698 14.90 16.13 -8.06
C ALA A 698 13.54 16.13 -8.77
N HIS A 699 12.75 17.19 -8.56
CA HIS A 699 11.45 17.38 -9.21
C HIS A 699 11.52 18.44 -10.30
N SER A 700 10.80 18.21 -11.41
CA SER A 700 10.56 19.22 -12.45
C SER A 700 11.87 19.87 -12.92
N LEU A 701 11.94 21.21 -12.93
CA LEU A 701 13.13 22.01 -13.24
C LEU A 701 14.40 21.56 -12.49
N GLY A 702 14.30 21.13 -11.23
CA GLY A 702 15.43 20.70 -10.39
C GLY A 702 16.29 19.61 -11.04
N GLY A 703 15.68 18.66 -11.74
CA GLY A 703 16.43 17.60 -12.44
C GLY A 703 17.22 18.10 -13.66
N VAL A 704 16.87 19.27 -14.21
CA VAL A 704 17.65 19.96 -15.26
C VAL A 704 18.79 20.76 -14.62
N ILE A 705 18.55 21.40 -13.46
CA ILE A 705 19.59 22.08 -12.67
C ILE A 705 20.68 21.06 -12.26
N VAL A 706 20.32 19.88 -11.74
CA VAL A 706 21.28 18.82 -11.38
C VAL A 706 22.13 18.37 -12.59
N ARG A 707 21.51 18.19 -13.77
CA ARG A 707 22.26 17.86 -15.00
C ARG A 707 23.22 18.96 -15.45
N SER A 708 22.87 20.22 -15.20
CA SER A 708 23.72 21.37 -15.49
C SER A 708 24.89 21.43 -14.50
N ALA A 709 24.62 21.30 -13.19
CA ALA A 709 25.61 21.23 -12.12
C ALA A 709 26.65 20.14 -12.37
N VAL A 710 26.22 18.90 -12.64
CA VAL A 710 27.14 17.78 -12.95
C VAL A 710 27.93 18.01 -14.24
N GLY A 711 27.35 18.70 -15.23
CA GLY A 711 28.07 19.09 -16.46
C GLY A 711 29.10 20.20 -16.24
N LEU A 712 28.88 21.08 -15.26
CA LEU A 712 29.73 22.23 -14.93
C LEU A 712 30.80 21.91 -13.88
N ALA A 713 30.63 20.85 -13.08
CA ALA A 713 31.45 20.53 -11.91
C ALA A 713 32.98 20.65 -12.14
N THR A 714 33.51 20.12 -13.26
CA THR A 714 34.94 20.23 -13.59
C THR A 714 35.39 21.68 -13.85
N ALA A 715 34.56 22.48 -14.52
CA ALA A 715 34.84 23.90 -14.81
C ALA A 715 34.68 24.78 -13.56
N ALA A 716 33.76 24.41 -12.66
CA ALA A 716 33.53 25.04 -11.36
C ALA A 716 34.52 24.58 -10.26
N GLY A 717 35.61 23.88 -10.61
CA GLY A 717 36.66 23.48 -9.66
C GLY A 717 36.33 22.25 -8.79
N MET A 718 35.24 21.54 -9.06
CA MET A 718 34.73 20.38 -8.29
C MET A 718 34.79 19.03 -9.06
N PRO A 719 35.90 18.65 -9.72
CA PRO A 719 35.99 17.36 -10.42
C PRO A 719 35.92 16.15 -9.46
N TRP A 720 36.13 16.37 -8.16
CA TRP A 720 36.01 15.36 -7.10
C TRP A 720 34.57 14.81 -6.94
N LEU A 721 33.57 15.58 -7.35
CA LEU A 721 32.15 15.20 -7.28
C LEU A 721 31.84 14.00 -8.21
N LEU A 722 32.32 14.06 -9.45
CA LEU A 722 32.01 13.10 -10.51
C LEU A 722 32.25 11.61 -10.15
N PRO A 723 33.39 11.19 -9.56
CA PRO A 723 33.59 9.80 -9.16
C PRO A 723 32.59 9.33 -8.11
N ILE A 724 32.19 10.17 -7.15
CA ILE A 724 31.30 9.79 -6.03
C ILE A 724 29.80 9.89 -6.32
N LEU A 725 29.38 10.41 -7.47
CA LEU A 725 27.96 10.42 -7.88
C LEU A 725 27.41 8.99 -7.97
N HIS A 726 26.40 8.67 -7.16
CA HIS A 726 25.81 7.33 -7.08
C HIS A 726 24.51 7.26 -7.88
N THR A 727 23.45 7.94 -7.44
CA THR A 727 22.11 7.77 -8.04
C THR A 727 21.46 9.10 -8.38
N LEU A 728 20.93 9.19 -9.60
CA LEU A 728 20.09 10.30 -10.05
C LEU A 728 18.64 9.80 -10.15
N MET A 729 17.76 10.37 -9.34
CA MET A 729 16.33 10.11 -9.33
C MET A 729 15.60 11.40 -9.71
N THR A 730 14.76 11.36 -10.74
CA THR A 730 14.07 12.56 -11.25
C THR A 730 12.57 12.34 -11.44
N ILE A 731 11.77 13.33 -11.07
CA ILE A 731 10.31 13.26 -11.00
C ILE A 731 9.70 14.33 -11.92
N ASN A 732 9.06 13.91 -13.00
CA ASN A 732 8.43 14.80 -13.99
C ASN A 732 9.37 15.91 -14.51
N THR A 733 10.67 15.61 -14.67
CA THR A 733 11.70 16.57 -15.12
C THR A 733 11.69 16.75 -16.65
N PRO A 734 11.67 17.99 -17.20
CA PRO A 734 11.66 18.22 -18.65
C PRO A 734 13.05 18.03 -19.29
N HIS A 735 13.59 16.80 -19.28
CA HIS A 735 14.95 16.47 -19.73
C HIS A 735 15.24 16.78 -21.21
N LEU A 736 14.19 16.81 -22.04
CA LEU A 736 14.23 17.18 -23.47
C LEU A 736 13.41 18.47 -23.74
N GLY A 737 13.12 19.24 -22.68
CA GLY A 737 12.33 20.46 -22.73
C GLY A 737 10.83 20.26 -22.81
N LEU A 738 10.14 21.35 -23.15
CA LEU A 738 8.68 21.48 -23.17
C LEU A 738 8.08 21.40 -24.59
N ALA A 739 8.83 20.81 -25.54
CA ALA A 739 8.33 20.55 -26.89
C ALA A 739 7.21 19.49 -26.87
N TYR A 740 6.31 19.55 -27.85
CA TYR A 740 5.22 18.57 -28.04
C TYR A 740 4.24 18.37 -26.86
N VAL A 741 4.14 19.36 -25.94
CA VAL A 741 3.01 19.50 -25.01
C VAL A 741 1.67 19.47 -25.78
N GLY A 742 0.64 18.86 -25.18
CA GLY A 742 -0.66 18.67 -25.82
C GLY A 742 -1.35 19.97 -26.24
N ARG A 743 -2.00 19.98 -27.42
CA ARG A 743 -2.65 21.17 -28.01
C ARG A 743 -3.82 21.78 -27.20
N HIS A 744 -4.21 21.16 -26.09
CA HIS A 744 -5.33 21.58 -25.25
C HIS A 744 -4.91 22.25 -23.93
N VAL A 745 -3.62 22.45 -23.69
CA VAL A 745 -3.14 23.15 -22.48
C VAL A 745 -3.38 24.65 -22.62
N HIS A 746 -4.52 25.10 -22.09
CA HIS A 746 -4.86 26.53 -21.96
C HIS A 746 -4.05 27.18 -20.83
N TRP A 747 -2.80 27.50 -21.13
CA TRP A 747 -1.98 28.37 -20.30
C TRP A 747 -2.67 29.74 -20.15
N GLY A 748 -3.01 30.11 -18.91
CA GLY A 748 -3.71 31.37 -18.62
C GLY A 748 -2.87 32.59 -19.01
N VAL A 749 -3.51 33.71 -19.38
CA VAL A 749 -2.81 34.87 -19.97
C VAL A 749 -1.72 35.45 -19.05
N GLN A 750 -1.95 35.51 -17.74
CA GLN A 750 -0.93 35.91 -16.75
C GLN A 750 0.25 34.92 -16.73
N LEU A 751 -0.04 33.62 -16.68
CA LEU A 751 0.96 32.56 -16.72
C LEU A 751 1.80 32.65 -18.01
N VAL A 752 1.18 32.90 -19.16
CA VAL A 752 1.87 33.14 -20.45
C VAL A 752 2.71 34.43 -20.46
N GLN A 753 2.32 35.47 -19.70
CA GLN A 753 3.10 36.70 -19.57
C GLN A 753 4.32 36.51 -18.65
N TRP A 754 4.22 35.72 -17.59
CA TRP A 754 5.35 35.33 -16.74
C TRP A 754 6.28 34.37 -17.48
N TRP A 755 5.72 33.39 -18.19
CA TRP A 755 6.44 32.41 -19.01
C TRP A 755 7.25 33.06 -20.16
N LYS A 756 6.89 34.29 -20.56
CA LYS A 756 7.61 35.14 -21.53
C LYS A 756 8.67 36.07 -20.92
N ARG A 757 9.00 35.92 -19.63
CA ARG A 757 9.95 36.79 -18.90
C ARG A 757 10.98 36.05 -18.06
N SER A 758 11.01 34.71 -18.10
CA SER A 758 11.97 33.89 -17.35
C SER A 758 12.99 33.25 -18.27
N ARG A 759 14.26 33.29 -17.86
CA ARG A 759 15.36 32.72 -18.63
C ARG A 759 15.37 31.19 -18.59
N SER A 760 15.16 30.57 -17.42
CA SER A 760 15.02 29.12 -17.30
C SER A 760 13.91 28.57 -18.18
N MET A 761 12.81 29.31 -18.33
CA MET A 761 11.71 28.86 -19.18
C MET A 761 11.92 29.10 -20.68
N GLU A 762 12.71 30.09 -21.10
CA GLU A 762 13.20 30.18 -22.48
C GLU A 762 14.08 28.98 -22.84
N GLN A 763 15.00 28.62 -21.93
CA GLN A 763 15.90 27.48 -22.07
C GLN A 763 15.12 26.15 -22.13
N LEU A 764 14.13 25.95 -21.24
CA LEU A 764 13.24 24.78 -21.28
C LEU A 764 12.31 24.73 -22.51
N ALA A 765 12.03 25.87 -23.14
CA ALA A 765 11.20 25.96 -24.34
C ALA A 765 12.01 25.90 -25.66
N LEU A 766 13.34 25.77 -25.61
CA LEU A 766 14.25 25.84 -26.77
C LEU A 766 14.12 27.18 -27.54
N ARG A 767 14.06 28.30 -26.79
CA ARG A 767 13.85 29.67 -27.31
C ARG A 767 14.94 30.66 -26.90
N ASP A 768 15.92 30.19 -26.16
CA ASP A 768 17.05 30.95 -25.63
C ASP A 768 18.15 31.25 -26.67
N ALA A 769 18.07 30.62 -27.84
CA ALA A 769 18.92 30.79 -29.03
C ALA A 769 18.08 30.83 -30.32
N LEU A 770 18.66 31.27 -31.45
CA LEU A 770 17.98 31.33 -32.75
C LEU A 770 17.83 29.95 -33.41
N ASN A 771 18.86 29.10 -33.31
CA ASN A 771 18.84 27.74 -33.83
C ASN A 771 18.72 26.73 -32.68
N PHE A 772 17.91 25.68 -32.86
CA PHE A 772 17.65 24.71 -31.78
C PHE A 772 18.90 23.95 -31.31
N ASN A 773 19.91 23.78 -32.17
CA ASN A 773 21.20 23.16 -31.85
C ASN A 773 22.15 24.09 -31.06
N GLU A 774 21.84 25.38 -30.96
CA GLU A 774 22.57 26.36 -30.14
C GLU A 774 21.91 26.58 -28.77
N SER A 775 20.72 26.00 -28.53
CA SER A 775 20.00 26.14 -27.27
C SER A 775 20.69 25.45 -26.09
N PHE A 776 20.47 25.98 -24.89
CA PHE A 776 20.98 25.45 -23.63
C PHE A 776 20.67 23.97 -23.46
N LEU A 777 19.42 23.54 -23.70
CA LEU A 777 19.03 22.14 -23.55
C LEU A 777 19.69 21.22 -24.59
N PHE A 778 19.99 21.71 -25.80
CA PHE A 778 20.73 20.93 -26.79
C PHE A 778 22.19 20.75 -26.36
N SER A 779 22.84 21.81 -25.89
CA SER A 779 24.17 21.72 -25.26
C SER A 779 24.18 20.76 -24.06
N LEU A 780 23.17 20.86 -23.19
CA LEU A 780 22.96 19.97 -22.04
C LEU A 780 22.67 18.51 -22.44
N SER A 781 22.17 18.25 -23.66
CA SER A 781 21.97 16.90 -24.17
C SER A 781 23.27 16.19 -24.54
N ALA A 782 24.26 16.96 -25.02
CA ALA A 782 25.58 16.49 -25.38
C ALA A 782 26.55 16.44 -24.19
N ASN A 783 26.18 17.01 -23.04
CA ASN A 783 26.96 16.90 -21.81
C ASN A 783 26.90 15.46 -21.26
N GLN A 784 27.94 15.04 -20.54
CA GLN A 784 28.04 13.66 -20.05
C GLN A 784 27.38 13.45 -18.67
N SER A 785 26.41 14.30 -18.28
CA SER A 785 25.88 14.36 -16.90
C SER A 785 25.32 13.03 -16.41
N PHE A 786 24.43 12.40 -17.19
CA PHE A 786 23.85 11.11 -16.86
C PHE A 786 24.88 10.00 -16.69
N GLY A 787 25.85 9.91 -17.61
CA GLY A 787 26.90 8.88 -17.60
C GLY A 787 27.81 8.91 -16.38
N ASN A 788 27.83 10.00 -15.60
CA ASN A 788 28.56 10.09 -14.33
C ASN A 788 27.83 9.41 -13.16
N PHE A 789 26.55 9.02 -13.30
CA PHE A 789 25.80 8.28 -12.27
C PHE A 789 25.88 6.76 -12.47
N ARG A 790 25.88 6.04 -11.35
CA ARG A 790 25.85 4.56 -11.30
C ARG A 790 24.45 4.03 -11.60
N HIS A 791 23.42 4.66 -11.04
CA HIS A 791 22.02 4.33 -11.28
C HIS A 791 21.22 5.59 -11.68
N ILE A 792 20.31 5.45 -12.64
CA ILE A 792 19.47 6.54 -13.16
C ILE A 792 18.01 6.10 -13.12
N LEU A 793 17.17 6.82 -12.39
CA LEU A 793 15.75 6.53 -12.17
C LEU A 793 14.93 7.72 -12.68
N LEU A 794 14.16 7.52 -13.75
CA LEU A 794 13.28 8.54 -14.32
C LEU A 794 11.82 8.21 -13.98
N ILE A 795 11.09 9.14 -13.37
CA ILE A 795 9.65 9.03 -13.10
C ILE A 795 8.91 10.02 -14.01
N GLY A 796 7.87 9.53 -14.68
CA GLY A 796 7.04 10.33 -15.59
C GLY A 796 5.57 9.97 -15.46
N THR A 797 4.74 10.98 -15.19
CA THR A 797 3.28 10.87 -15.08
C THR A 797 2.61 11.27 -16.41
N PRO A 798 2.00 10.35 -17.20
CA PRO A 798 1.49 10.68 -18.54
C PRO A 798 0.31 11.66 -18.59
N ASN A 799 -0.34 11.93 -17.45
CA ASN A 799 -1.41 12.91 -17.32
C ASN A 799 -0.91 14.34 -17.02
N ASP A 800 0.40 14.54 -16.86
CA ASP A 800 1.02 15.85 -16.67
C ASP A 800 0.82 16.73 -17.92
N LEU A 801 0.36 17.98 -17.70
CA LEU A 801 0.15 18.97 -18.77
C LEU A 801 1.24 20.04 -18.82
N PHE A 802 2.12 20.09 -17.82
CA PHE A 802 3.28 20.98 -17.78
C PHE A 802 4.49 20.31 -18.41
N VAL A 803 4.84 19.09 -17.99
CA VAL A 803 5.97 18.32 -18.54
C VAL A 803 5.48 17.09 -19.30
N PRO A 804 5.77 16.97 -20.61
CA PRO A 804 5.40 15.77 -21.35
C PRO A 804 6.16 14.54 -20.81
N ALA A 805 5.45 13.45 -20.51
CA ALA A 805 6.09 12.23 -19.99
C ALA A 805 7.17 11.65 -20.93
N HIS A 806 7.10 11.88 -22.24
CA HIS A 806 8.14 11.48 -23.18
C HIS A 806 9.42 12.35 -23.12
N SER A 807 9.34 13.54 -22.51
CA SER A 807 10.49 14.34 -22.08
C SER A 807 11.02 13.83 -20.74
N ALA A 808 10.14 13.56 -19.77
CA ALA A 808 10.51 13.04 -18.44
C ALA A 808 11.16 11.65 -18.44
N LEU A 809 10.65 10.73 -19.26
CA LEU A 809 11.18 9.37 -19.40
C LEU A 809 12.27 9.26 -20.49
N ILE A 810 12.51 10.33 -21.25
CA ILE A 810 13.45 10.38 -22.38
C ILE A 810 13.09 9.28 -23.40
N GLU A 811 11.91 9.42 -24.02
CA GLU A 811 11.28 8.41 -24.88
C GLU A 811 10.88 8.93 -26.26
N PRO A 812 10.84 8.06 -27.30
CA PRO A 812 10.40 8.42 -28.64
C PRO A 812 8.89 8.77 -28.69
N SER A 813 8.58 10.06 -28.86
CA SER A 813 7.18 10.49 -28.99
C SER A 813 6.63 10.30 -30.40
N LYS A 814 5.36 9.90 -30.50
CA LYS A 814 4.64 9.78 -31.79
C LYS A 814 4.54 11.12 -32.56
N SER A 815 4.70 12.26 -31.86
CA SER A 815 4.68 13.61 -32.43
C SER A 815 6.05 13.96 -33.04
N SER A 816 7.11 13.93 -32.23
CA SER A 816 8.49 14.24 -32.66
C SER A 816 9.02 13.22 -33.68
N SER A 817 8.60 11.95 -33.65
CA SER A 817 8.93 10.97 -34.70
C SER A 817 8.28 11.26 -36.06
N ARG A 818 7.25 12.12 -36.11
CA ARG A 818 6.52 12.49 -37.35
C ARG A 818 6.78 13.92 -37.81
N ASP A 819 7.59 14.67 -37.07
CA ASP A 819 7.90 16.07 -37.35
C ASP A 819 9.18 16.21 -38.20
N PRO A 820 9.09 16.63 -39.48
CA PRO A 820 10.26 16.81 -40.34
C PRO A 820 10.99 18.14 -40.11
N SER A 821 10.52 19.01 -39.20
CA SER A 821 11.12 20.32 -38.95
C SER A 821 12.47 20.23 -38.22
N ALA A 822 13.20 21.36 -38.19
CA ALA A 822 14.42 21.50 -37.42
C ALA A 822 14.21 21.21 -35.91
N LEU A 823 13.04 21.57 -35.35
CA LEU A 823 12.67 21.22 -33.97
C LEU A 823 12.53 19.71 -33.79
N GLY A 824 11.87 19.04 -34.75
CA GLY A 824 11.77 17.58 -34.76
C GLY A 824 13.12 16.89 -34.85
N SER A 825 14.05 17.42 -35.66
CA SER A 825 15.41 16.90 -35.76
C SER A 825 16.19 17.09 -34.46
N ALA A 826 16.27 18.32 -33.95
CA ALA A 826 16.98 18.63 -32.71
C ALA A 826 16.43 17.84 -31.51
N TYR A 827 15.11 17.68 -31.38
CA TYR A 827 14.51 16.89 -30.31
C TYR A 827 14.96 15.42 -30.34
N ARG A 828 14.97 14.79 -31.51
CA ARG A 828 15.42 13.39 -31.68
C ARG A 828 16.93 13.27 -31.43
N GLU A 829 17.70 14.27 -31.83
CA GLU A 829 19.15 14.32 -31.61
C GLU A 829 19.49 14.47 -30.12
N MET A 830 18.84 15.38 -29.40
CA MET A 830 18.99 15.50 -27.94
C MET A 830 18.67 14.20 -27.20
N MET A 831 17.60 13.51 -27.60
CA MET A 831 17.22 12.21 -27.05
C MET A 831 18.32 11.16 -27.31
N ASN A 832 18.85 11.10 -28.55
CA ASN A 832 19.92 10.17 -28.90
C ASN A 832 21.23 10.47 -28.16
N ASN A 833 21.60 11.75 -27.98
CA ASN A 833 22.79 12.16 -27.23
C ASN A 833 22.73 11.65 -25.78
N VAL A 834 21.60 11.87 -25.10
CA VAL A 834 21.41 11.39 -23.72
C VAL A 834 21.37 9.86 -23.65
N LEU A 835 20.58 9.18 -24.49
CA LEU A 835 20.44 7.73 -24.42
C LEU A 835 21.75 7.00 -24.81
N SER A 836 22.54 7.56 -25.73
CA SER A 836 23.86 7.02 -26.07
C SER A 836 24.90 7.28 -24.98
N ASN A 837 24.87 8.43 -24.29
CA ASN A 837 25.69 8.67 -23.09
C ASN A 837 25.37 7.68 -21.96
N ILE A 838 24.08 7.41 -21.72
CA ILE A 838 23.63 6.39 -20.77
C ILE A 838 24.12 4.99 -21.17
N ASN A 839 23.97 4.57 -22.43
CA ASN A 839 24.40 3.22 -22.85
C ASN A 839 25.93 3.07 -22.81
N SER A 840 26.67 4.03 -23.36
CA SER A 840 28.14 3.99 -23.45
C SER A 840 28.88 4.15 -22.12
N SER A 841 28.26 4.76 -21.10
CA SER A 841 28.92 4.89 -19.79
C SER A 841 29.26 3.53 -19.18
N ALA A 842 30.54 3.34 -18.87
CA ALA A 842 31.03 2.21 -18.10
C ALA A 842 30.52 2.24 -16.65
N LYS A 843 30.37 3.44 -16.05
CA LYS A 843 29.93 3.63 -14.66
C LYS A 843 28.43 3.37 -14.48
N THR A 844 27.59 3.72 -15.46
CA THR A 844 26.14 3.47 -15.38
C THR A 844 25.85 1.98 -15.49
N GLU A 845 25.43 1.39 -14.37
CA GLU A 845 25.03 -0.02 -14.22
C GLU A 845 23.54 -0.23 -14.50
N THR A 846 22.69 0.75 -14.16
CA THR A 846 21.23 0.65 -14.27
C THR A 846 20.60 1.94 -14.75
N PHE A 847 19.71 1.83 -15.72
CA PHE A 847 18.80 2.88 -16.16
C PHE A 847 17.35 2.38 -16.04
N ILE A 848 16.45 3.17 -15.47
CA ILE A 848 15.07 2.77 -15.17
C ILE A 848 14.10 3.87 -15.52
N ARG A 849 12.99 3.49 -16.16
CA ARG A 849 11.81 4.35 -16.38
C ARG A 849 10.65 3.85 -15.53
N TYR A 850 10.05 4.73 -14.74
CA TYR A 850 8.83 4.50 -13.97
C TYR A 850 7.71 5.34 -14.57
N THR A 851 6.81 4.72 -15.33
CA THR A 851 5.57 5.37 -15.74
C THR A 851 4.53 5.24 -14.63
N THR A 852 4.00 6.37 -14.14
CA THR A 852 3.12 6.39 -12.96
C THR A 852 1.73 6.91 -13.28
N PHE A 853 0.72 6.29 -12.68
CA PHE A 853 -0.67 6.69 -12.80
C PHE A 853 -1.32 6.82 -11.43
N HIS A 854 -1.50 8.07 -11.02
CA HIS A 854 -2.12 8.48 -9.76
C HIS A 854 -3.61 8.73 -9.95
N LYS A 855 -4.38 8.55 -8.88
CA LYS A 855 -5.79 8.94 -8.81
C LYS A 855 -5.97 9.92 -7.66
N VAL A 856 -5.87 11.21 -7.98
CA VAL A 856 -5.94 12.31 -7.00
C VAL A 856 -7.28 12.28 -6.28
N ALA A 857 -7.25 11.94 -4.99
CA ALA A 857 -8.43 11.70 -4.17
C ALA A 857 -8.67 12.84 -3.16
N THR A 858 -8.78 14.09 -3.63
CA THR A 858 -9.04 15.26 -2.78
C THR A 858 -10.31 16.00 -3.20
N ALA A 859 -11.23 16.20 -2.23
CA ALA A 859 -12.59 16.71 -2.48
C ALA A 859 -12.69 18.22 -2.85
N HIS A 860 -11.57 18.90 -3.10
CA HIS A 860 -11.51 20.36 -3.31
C HIS A 860 -10.73 20.82 -4.57
N SER A 861 -10.06 19.92 -5.32
CA SER A 861 -9.09 20.30 -6.37
C SER A 861 -9.61 20.19 -7.82
N ASN A 862 -10.92 20.22 -8.03
CA ASN A 862 -11.59 19.87 -9.30
C ASN A 862 -11.49 20.97 -10.40
N ARG A 863 -10.33 21.61 -10.59
CA ARG A 863 -10.11 22.73 -11.54
C ARG A 863 -8.83 22.72 -12.39
N LEU A 864 -7.76 22.01 -12.03
CA LEU A 864 -6.52 21.95 -12.84
C LEU A 864 -5.88 20.55 -12.80
N THR A 865 -6.47 19.61 -13.54
CA THR A 865 -6.01 18.20 -13.62
C THR A 865 -4.53 18.05 -13.96
N GLY A 866 -3.98 18.94 -14.81
CA GLY A 866 -2.56 18.94 -15.17
C GLY A 866 -1.61 19.40 -14.06
N ARG A 867 -1.97 20.44 -13.29
CA ARG A 867 -1.17 20.87 -12.13
C ARG A 867 -1.18 19.78 -11.06
N ALA A 868 -2.35 19.19 -10.81
CA ALA A 868 -2.49 18.06 -9.90
C ALA A 868 -1.64 16.86 -10.36
N ALA A 869 -1.64 16.52 -11.65
CA ALA A 869 -0.80 15.42 -12.17
C ALA A 869 0.71 15.69 -12.09
N HIS A 870 1.16 16.94 -12.24
CA HIS A 870 2.59 17.31 -12.13
C HIS A 870 3.16 17.08 -10.73
N ILE A 871 2.35 17.33 -9.69
CA ILE A 871 2.71 17.19 -8.26
C ILE A 871 2.24 15.88 -7.64
N ALA A 872 1.31 15.14 -8.25
CA ALA A 872 0.78 13.88 -7.70
C ALA A 872 1.87 12.83 -7.42
N ALA A 873 2.93 12.77 -8.22
CA ALA A 873 4.06 11.88 -7.96
C ALA A 873 4.87 12.24 -6.69
N VAL A 874 4.69 13.45 -6.16
CA VAL A 874 5.34 14.01 -4.97
C VAL A 874 4.40 14.02 -3.74
N GLU A 875 3.10 14.21 -3.96
CA GLU A 875 2.07 14.20 -2.90
C GLU A 875 1.52 12.80 -2.56
N ASP A 876 1.57 11.84 -3.50
CA ASP A 876 1.04 10.48 -3.33
C ASP A 876 1.98 9.63 -2.44
N ALA A 877 1.84 9.79 -1.12
CA ALA A 877 2.62 9.06 -0.12
C ALA A 877 2.56 7.54 -0.29
N ILE A 878 1.44 7.00 -0.78
CA ILE A 878 1.24 5.57 -1.05
C ILE A 878 2.13 5.14 -2.23
N PHE A 879 2.16 5.92 -3.31
CA PHE A 879 3.10 5.70 -4.40
C PHE A 879 4.56 5.82 -3.95
N ILE A 880 4.90 6.77 -3.08
CA ILE A 880 6.28 6.97 -2.61
C ILE A 880 6.74 5.78 -1.75
N GLU A 881 5.93 5.35 -0.78
CA GLU A 881 6.16 4.13 0.01
C GLU A 881 6.33 2.92 -0.91
N LYS A 882 5.41 2.75 -1.87
CA LYS A 882 5.40 1.67 -2.86
C LYS A 882 6.66 1.65 -3.72
N LEU A 883 7.05 2.79 -4.28
CA LEU A 883 8.21 2.93 -5.18
C LEU A 883 9.50 2.55 -4.45
N LEU A 884 9.73 3.14 -3.28
CA LEU A 884 10.95 2.94 -2.50
C LEU A 884 11.01 1.50 -1.97
N SER A 885 9.94 1.03 -1.32
CA SER A 885 9.92 -0.27 -0.62
C SER A 885 9.99 -1.49 -1.55
N ILE A 886 9.45 -1.37 -2.78
CA ILE A 886 9.40 -2.50 -3.74
C ILE A 886 10.57 -2.46 -4.73
N SER A 887 11.08 -1.27 -5.08
CA SER A 887 11.98 -1.13 -6.23
C SER A 887 13.18 -0.20 -6.01
N ALA A 888 12.95 1.05 -5.60
CA ALA A 888 13.94 2.12 -5.74
C ALA A 888 14.97 2.20 -4.60
N LEU A 889 14.66 1.74 -3.37
CA LEU A 889 15.56 1.87 -2.21
C LEU A 889 16.96 1.28 -2.48
N LYS A 890 17.05 0.12 -3.13
CA LYS A 890 18.30 -0.62 -3.41
C LYS A 890 19.33 0.10 -4.30
N TYR A 891 18.98 1.28 -4.80
CA TYR A 891 19.90 2.15 -5.53
C TYR A 891 20.48 3.27 -4.64
N PHE A 892 20.08 3.36 -3.37
CA PHE A 892 20.58 4.32 -2.38
C PHE A 892 21.42 3.68 -1.25
N ILE A 893 21.30 2.37 -1.07
CA ILE A 893 21.99 1.56 -0.03
C ILE A 893 23.16 0.77 -0.63
#